data_AF-A0A239JCF4-F1
#
_entry.id   AF-A0A239JCF4-F1
#
_cell.length_a   1.000
_cell.length_b   1.000
_cell.length_c   1.000
_cell.angle_alpha   90.00
_cell.angle_beta   90.00
_cell.angle_gamma   90.00
#
_symmetry.space_group_name_H-M   'P 1'
#
loop_
_entity.id
_entity.type
_entity.pdbx_description
1 polymer ?
#
loop_
_entity_poly.entity_id
_entity_poly.type
_entity_poly.pdbx_seq_one_letter_code
_entity_poly.pdbx_strand_id
1 'polypeptide(L)'
;MLTISKPLNSGQAQTYHAKEFTSAEQNYWKQGDTILGEWQGQLAEKYGLTGVIDAQHFARLSEGQNPHTAEQLVQHRKAQEYTTADGTTVKPVEHRAGWDATFSAPKSVSLTALVGGDDRVREAHRQAVAIALTELERYTQARIGGNNPAETTGKFIVAKFEHDTARPVDGYAAPQLHTHAVIFNMTERPDGSTRALQERGFFDTQQFATAVYQSELTYRLRNLGYEIEAGKSGAPDVKGYTAEYLEASSPRRQQIEEAIARSGFSGPEAAEIAAHNTRDRKEIHTPSEVIAAHRQIAAEFGNQADHVVAAARERAEGLAQNRVPDAPQRAQEAVSFAKDRSFEREAVTDERDIMRDALRRGMGDLTYEQVRGNFDQRHGKGEFQIVDGQKHETGRQFTTRETIAAELATVGHMQRGQNTVEPVLPKEQAAAHANSRELLNPAQRKAIEEVLSSHDRVHGLQGLAGSGKTSTLSSIREGAERNGYAVEGFAPTSRATAQLRDAGISADTLQGFLARGGQEQTKGDPDRRHLYMVDESSLASTRQMQSFMEKIGPQDRVLLVGDTRQHQGVDAGKPFEQMQQAGMQTSQLDQIMRQKDPELLRVVEHFSKNETAVGVGLLQQQGRVTEIPDNAQRIEAIAKDYAAKPENTLVVSPDNASRRDINDAIRNELKGSGIVSKDDHRMDVLTQRSELTSVDREWASNYQQGDVLFYTRGSKEHGIEPRAYATVASVDAAANRITVSKDDGKQVTYDPERLSGITAYREISRDFAQGDRIQFTSTNRELGVSNRDLGTIDRIDGKQIDVKMDGEKERSVSFDSAKMRHFDHGYTVTSHSSQGLTTDRVLVNMDTTVHPELINTRFAYVSISRASQDARIYTNDAGTLGERLSTDVTKTSAIDLQKAPVEPTAKQQTQEPPMTNSREHPQDDLRREPSTETMVSLPEIIHHEAEVDARHYAPIEAALPKETEGYEWKRETGDIESYKHDQTGGWLHIDPQSNFYDREAQPITRENALEHAAHEPSHAVADSPNVQPSSSDQGNDQGIGL
;
A
#
# COMPACT_ATOMS: atom_id res chain seq x y z
N MET A 1 10.03 11.17 -17.43
CA MET A 1 9.84 10.06 -16.47
C MET A 1 11.14 9.88 -15.72
N LEU A 2 11.09 9.65 -14.41
CA LEU A 2 12.28 9.34 -13.60
C LEU A 2 12.40 7.82 -13.44
N THR A 3 13.59 7.29 -13.72
CA THR A 3 13.98 5.91 -13.44
C THR A 3 15.21 5.90 -12.54
N ILE A 4 15.17 5.15 -11.43
CA ILE A 4 16.32 4.99 -10.53
C ILE A 4 16.94 3.61 -10.76
N SER A 5 18.25 3.57 -11.01
CA SER A 5 18.97 2.33 -11.29
C SER A 5 19.10 1.42 -10.06
N LYS A 6 19.50 0.16 -10.29
CA LYS A 6 20.16 -0.66 -9.25
C LYS A 6 21.43 0.08 -8.74
N PRO A 7 21.89 -0.20 -7.51
CA PRO A 7 23.06 0.47 -6.96
C PRO A 7 24.29 0.24 -7.85
N LEU A 8 25.04 1.33 -8.08
CA LEU A 8 26.29 1.32 -8.82
C LEU A 8 27.43 0.97 -7.88
N ASN A 9 28.38 0.12 -8.30
CA ASN A 9 29.66 -0.03 -7.61
C ASN A 9 30.66 1.05 -8.06
N SER A 10 31.79 1.22 -7.34
CA SER A 10 32.78 2.26 -7.67
C SER A 10 33.31 2.13 -9.09
N GLY A 11 33.62 0.91 -9.53
CA GLY A 11 34.12 0.65 -10.88
C GLY A 11 33.11 1.01 -11.97
N GLN A 12 31.83 0.72 -11.75
CA GLN A 12 30.72 1.09 -12.63
C GLN A 12 30.56 2.60 -12.66
N ALA A 13 30.53 3.28 -11.51
CA ALA A 13 30.42 4.74 -11.44
C ALA A 13 31.60 5.44 -12.11
N GLN A 14 32.83 4.97 -11.91
CA GLN A 14 34.03 5.53 -12.55
C GLN A 14 34.12 5.19 -14.03
N THR A 15 33.75 3.99 -14.45
CA THR A 15 33.69 3.61 -15.88
C THR A 15 32.58 4.38 -16.59
N TYR A 16 31.46 4.60 -15.93
CA TYR A 16 30.36 5.43 -16.39
C TYR A 16 30.84 6.87 -16.56
N HIS A 17 31.42 7.47 -15.51
CA HIS A 17 32.02 8.80 -15.54
C HIS A 17 33.11 8.96 -16.61
N ALA A 18 34.02 8.00 -16.74
CA ALA A 18 35.05 8.01 -17.79
C ALA A 18 34.41 7.97 -19.18
N LYS A 19 33.34 7.18 -19.36
CA LYS A 19 32.56 7.15 -20.61
C LYS A 19 31.83 8.45 -20.85
N GLU A 20 31.28 9.13 -19.84
CA GLU A 20 30.57 10.40 -20.02
C GLU A 20 31.51 11.59 -20.29
N PHE A 21 32.75 11.55 -19.80
CA PHE A 21 33.80 12.52 -20.15
C PHE A 21 34.45 12.23 -21.51
N THR A 22 34.66 10.95 -21.86
CA THR A 22 35.23 10.57 -23.16
C THR A 22 34.21 10.51 -24.30
N SER A 23 32.91 10.42 -23.99
CA SER A 23 31.80 10.53 -24.96
C SER A 23 31.52 11.96 -25.41
N ALA A 24 32.42 12.91 -25.14
CA ALA A 24 32.40 14.24 -25.73
C ALA A 24 32.25 14.21 -27.27
N GLU A 25 32.59 13.10 -27.93
CA GLU A 25 32.40 12.86 -29.36
C GLU A 25 30.95 12.47 -29.77
N GLN A 26 30.07 12.08 -28.84
CA GLN A 26 28.73 11.52 -29.12
C GLN A 26 27.55 12.50 -28.90
N ASN A 27 27.73 13.53 -28.05
CA ASN A 27 26.73 14.60 -27.87
C ASN A 27 27.01 15.72 -28.87
N TYR A 28 26.09 15.96 -29.78
CA TYR A 28 26.37 16.70 -31.00
C TYR A 28 26.04 18.20 -30.93
N TRP A 29 25.26 18.60 -29.94
CA TRP A 29 24.95 20.00 -29.68
C TRP A 29 25.90 20.63 -28.65
N LYS A 30 27.14 20.93 -29.04
CA LYS A 30 27.99 21.93 -28.36
C LYS A 30 28.85 22.76 -29.33
N GLN A 31 28.65 24.08 -29.27
CA GLN A 31 29.72 25.06 -29.48
C GLN A 31 30.60 25.06 -28.23
N GLY A 32 31.87 24.64 -28.35
CA GLY A 32 32.88 24.69 -27.29
C GLY A 32 32.96 23.41 -26.45
N ASP A 33 34.11 22.75 -26.53
CA ASP A 33 34.42 21.42 -26.00
C ASP A 33 34.01 21.18 -24.52
N THR A 34 33.58 19.93 -24.26
CA THR A 34 33.23 19.27 -22.97
C THR A 34 31.79 19.42 -22.48
N ILE A 35 31.10 18.29 -22.23
CA ILE A 35 29.87 18.22 -21.43
C ILE A 35 30.25 18.60 -19.99
N LEU A 36 30.08 19.86 -19.64
CA LEU A 36 30.27 20.32 -18.28
C LEU A 36 29.07 19.82 -17.47
N GLY A 37 29.19 18.64 -16.88
CA GLY A 37 28.20 18.17 -15.91
C GLY A 37 28.14 19.14 -14.72
N GLU A 38 27.01 19.16 -14.02
CA GLU A 38 26.73 20.14 -12.97
C GLU A 38 26.48 19.46 -11.63
N TRP A 39 27.04 20.04 -10.56
CA TRP A 39 26.73 19.65 -9.18
C TRP A 39 25.37 20.20 -8.74
N GLN A 40 24.66 19.41 -7.91
CA GLN A 40 23.45 19.83 -7.20
C GLN A 40 23.36 19.10 -5.85
N GLY A 41 22.67 19.71 -4.88
CA GLY A 41 22.37 19.14 -3.57
C GLY A 41 22.98 19.97 -2.43
N GLN A 42 22.32 20.00 -1.29
CA GLN A 42 22.76 20.75 -0.11
C GLN A 42 24.13 20.32 0.39
N LEU A 43 24.46 19.03 0.30
CA LEU A 43 25.78 18.55 0.69
C LEU A 43 26.85 18.93 -0.34
N ALA A 44 26.47 19.06 -1.63
CA ALA A 44 27.35 19.57 -2.66
C ALA A 44 27.71 21.04 -2.41
N GLU A 45 26.70 21.87 -2.10
CA GLU A 45 26.87 23.27 -1.70
C GLU A 45 27.74 23.39 -0.44
N LYS A 46 27.50 22.56 0.57
CA LYS A 46 28.30 22.53 1.81
C LYS A 46 29.78 22.26 1.53
N TYR A 47 30.08 21.38 0.59
CA TYR A 47 31.45 21.10 0.17
C TYR A 47 31.98 22.07 -0.89
N GLY A 48 31.25 23.12 -1.24
CA GLY A 48 31.67 24.10 -2.25
C GLY A 48 31.77 23.51 -3.67
N LEU A 49 31.10 22.38 -3.93
CA LEU A 49 31.03 21.76 -5.25
C LEU A 49 30.06 22.57 -6.11
N THR A 50 30.60 23.47 -6.92
CA THR A 50 29.82 24.38 -7.78
C THR A 50 30.33 24.33 -9.20
N GLY A 51 29.44 24.57 -10.16
CA GLY A 51 29.78 24.57 -11.58
C GLY A 51 30.13 23.17 -12.10
N VAL A 52 31.20 23.12 -12.90
CA VAL A 52 31.62 21.94 -13.66
C VAL A 52 32.05 20.80 -12.74
N ILE A 53 31.62 19.58 -13.06
CA ILE A 53 32.07 18.37 -12.38
C ILE A 53 33.57 18.15 -12.63
N ASP A 54 34.33 18.06 -11.54
CA ASP A 54 35.74 17.67 -11.56
C ASP A 54 35.86 16.15 -11.43
N ALA A 55 36.74 15.55 -12.24
CA ALA A 55 36.90 14.10 -12.30
C ALA A 55 37.45 13.50 -11.01
N GLN A 56 38.33 14.22 -10.30
CA GLN A 56 38.90 13.77 -9.03
C GLN A 56 37.85 13.85 -7.91
N HIS A 57 37.06 14.93 -7.86
CA HIS A 57 35.94 15.04 -6.92
C HIS A 57 34.93 13.91 -7.15
N PHE A 58 34.53 13.64 -8.40
CA PHE A 58 33.61 12.56 -8.73
C PHE A 58 34.15 11.19 -8.28
N ALA A 59 35.42 10.90 -8.59
CA ALA A 59 36.06 9.64 -8.19
C ALA A 59 36.08 9.46 -6.67
N ARG A 60 36.47 10.49 -5.91
CA ARG A 60 36.50 10.45 -4.44
C ARG A 60 35.10 10.21 -3.86
N LEU A 61 34.09 10.92 -4.37
CA LEU A 61 32.72 10.74 -3.92
C LEU A 61 32.18 9.34 -4.24
N SER A 62 32.54 8.76 -5.39
CA SER A 62 32.16 7.38 -5.74
C SER A 62 32.72 6.33 -4.76
N GLU A 63 33.86 6.60 -4.15
CA GLU A 63 34.47 5.74 -3.12
C GLU A 63 33.96 6.02 -1.71
N GLY A 64 33.04 6.99 -1.54
CA GLY A 64 32.54 7.40 -0.23
C GLY A 64 33.51 8.29 0.54
N GLN A 65 34.37 9.04 -0.16
CA GLN A 65 35.39 9.92 0.42
C GLN A 65 35.02 11.39 0.32
N ASN A 66 35.61 12.20 1.21
CA ASN A 66 35.55 13.65 1.14
C ASN A 66 36.17 14.14 -0.19
N PRO A 67 35.48 15.00 -0.95
CA PRO A 67 35.95 15.43 -2.26
C PRO A 67 37.26 16.24 -2.21
N HIS A 68 37.57 16.91 -1.10
CA HIS A 68 38.76 17.76 -0.94
C HIS A 68 39.89 17.06 -0.19
N THR A 69 39.57 16.42 0.95
CA THR A 69 40.57 15.86 1.86
C THR A 69 40.90 14.39 1.61
N ALA A 70 40.09 13.68 0.81
CA ALA A 70 40.14 12.23 0.61
C ALA A 70 39.94 11.40 1.89
N GLU A 71 39.46 12.01 2.97
CA GLU A 71 39.06 11.30 4.19
C GLU A 71 37.90 10.34 3.89
N GLN A 72 37.96 9.12 4.43
CA GLN A 72 36.90 8.13 4.24
C GLN A 72 35.68 8.48 5.10
N LEU A 73 34.57 8.86 4.47
CA LEU A 73 33.34 9.28 5.16
C LEU A 73 32.33 8.13 5.32
N VAL A 74 32.32 7.19 4.38
CA VAL A 74 31.44 6.01 4.41
C VAL A 74 32.29 4.74 4.43
N GLN A 75 32.16 3.93 5.47
CA GLN A 75 32.97 2.72 5.63
C GLN A 75 32.56 1.62 4.64
N HIS A 76 33.56 0.99 4.00
CA HIS A 76 33.37 -0.22 3.22
C HIS A 76 33.17 -1.41 4.16
N ARG A 77 32.14 -2.24 3.95
CA ARG A 77 32.07 -3.53 4.64
C ARG A 77 33.14 -4.45 4.06
N LYS A 78 33.98 -5.06 4.91
CA LYS A 78 34.86 -6.14 4.48
C LYS A 78 34.01 -7.32 4.01
N ALA A 79 34.18 -7.72 2.76
CA ALA A 79 33.55 -8.89 2.17
C ALA A 79 33.84 -10.13 3.02
N GLN A 80 32.79 -10.81 3.49
CA GLN A 80 32.89 -12.18 4.01
C GLN A 80 31.97 -13.04 3.17
N GLU A 81 32.56 -13.98 2.43
CA GLU A 81 31.82 -15.06 1.79
C GLU A 81 31.38 -16.04 2.88
N TYR A 82 30.09 -16.35 2.92
CA TYR A 82 29.60 -17.47 3.71
C TYR A 82 28.60 -18.28 2.89
N THR A 83 28.62 -19.57 3.13
CA THR A 83 27.70 -20.53 2.53
C THR A 83 26.52 -20.70 3.48
N THR A 84 25.30 -20.45 3.00
CA THR A 84 24.08 -20.76 3.76
C THR A 84 23.90 -22.28 3.90
N ALA A 85 23.06 -22.71 4.85
CA ALA A 85 22.83 -24.13 5.18
C ALA A 85 22.29 -24.98 4.00
N ASP A 86 21.80 -24.34 2.95
CA ASP A 86 21.31 -24.89 1.69
C ASP A 86 22.40 -25.06 0.61
N GLY A 87 23.66 -24.72 0.92
CA GLY A 87 24.78 -24.83 -0.01
C GLY A 87 24.96 -23.62 -0.93
N THR A 88 24.13 -22.58 -0.78
CA THR A 88 24.21 -21.37 -1.62
C THR A 88 25.34 -20.46 -1.13
N THR A 89 26.28 -20.11 -2.01
CA THR A 89 27.33 -19.12 -1.69
C THR A 89 26.76 -17.72 -1.84
N VAL A 90 26.59 -16.99 -0.72
CA VAL A 90 26.17 -15.59 -0.76
C VAL A 90 27.39 -14.75 -1.13
N LYS A 91 27.41 -14.24 -2.37
CA LYS A 91 28.46 -13.32 -2.84
C LYS A 91 28.48 -12.05 -1.98
N PRO A 92 29.65 -11.49 -1.67
CA PRO A 92 29.76 -10.33 -0.80
C PRO A 92 29.08 -9.11 -1.41
N VAL A 93 28.44 -8.30 -0.56
CA VAL A 93 27.86 -7.02 -0.96
C VAL A 93 29.01 -6.05 -1.26
N GLU A 94 29.26 -5.79 -2.55
CA GLU A 94 30.22 -4.77 -3.00
C GLU A 94 29.84 -3.37 -2.47
N HIS A 95 30.84 -2.49 -2.30
CA HIS A 95 30.61 -1.10 -1.95
C HIS A 95 29.70 -0.44 -2.99
N ARG A 96 28.63 0.20 -2.51
CA ARG A 96 27.69 0.94 -3.34
C ARG A 96 28.21 2.38 -3.45
N ALA A 97 28.61 2.79 -4.63
CA ALA A 97 29.03 4.14 -4.95
C ALA A 97 27.85 5.12 -5.00
N GLY A 98 26.67 4.66 -5.42
CA GLY A 98 25.50 5.51 -5.58
C GLY A 98 24.41 4.89 -6.45
N TRP A 99 23.51 5.75 -6.94
CA TRP A 99 22.42 5.40 -7.85
C TRP A 99 22.34 6.42 -8.98
N ASP A 100 21.94 5.99 -10.16
CA ASP A 100 21.64 6.88 -11.28
C ASP A 100 20.13 7.12 -11.37
N ALA A 101 19.74 8.38 -11.18
CA ALA A 101 18.38 8.87 -11.36
C ALA A 101 18.25 9.50 -12.76
N THR A 102 17.79 8.71 -13.73
CA THR A 102 17.65 9.16 -15.12
C THR A 102 16.29 9.82 -15.36
N PHE A 103 16.29 11.09 -15.75
CA PHE A 103 15.11 11.84 -16.17
C PHE A 103 15.01 11.86 -17.69
N SER A 104 14.06 11.12 -18.25
CA SER A 104 13.85 11.04 -19.69
C SER A 104 12.66 11.89 -20.14
N ALA A 105 12.89 12.82 -21.06
CA ALA A 105 11.82 13.59 -21.69
C ALA A 105 11.01 12.70 -22.65
N PRO A 106 9.70 12.97 -22.82
CA PRO A 106 8.88 12.31 -23.84
C PRO A 106 9.44 12.52 -25.25
N LYS A 107 9.05 11.64 -26.17
CA LYS A 107 9.65 11.63 -27.51
C LYS A 107 9.35 12.90 -28.29
N SER A 108 8.10 13.37 -28.27
CA SER A 108 7.68 14.62 -28.90
C SER A 108 8.45 15.83 -28.35
N VAL A 109 8.67 15.89 -27.03
CA VAL A 109 9.51 16.92 -26.39
C VAL A 109 10.97 16.83 -26.87
N SER A 110 11.53 15.62 -26.96
CA SER A 110 12.89 15.40 -27.46
C SER A 110 13.05 15.85 -28.92
N LEU A 111 12.08 15.54 -29.78
CA LEU A 111 12.07 16.00 -31.18
C LEU A 111 11.96 17.52 -31.27
N THR A 112 11.09 18.13 -30.47
CA THR A 112 10.90 19.59 -30.42
C THR A 112 12.22 20.29 -30.04
N ALA A 113 12.88 19.80 -28.99
CA ALA A 113 14.15 20.35 -28.52
C ALA A 113 15.29 20.17 -29.53
N LEU A 114 15.49 18.93 -30.00
CA LEU A 114 16.73 18.53 -30.66
C LEU A 114 16.67 18.60 -32.18
N VAL A 115 15.52 18.27 -32.77
CA VAL A 115 15.31 18.32 -34.23
C VAL A 115 14.76 19.69 -34.62
N GLY A 116 13.76 20.19 -33.89
CA GLY A 116 13.24 21.55 -34.06
C GLY A 116 14.19 22.65 -33.59
N GLY A 117 15.23 22.31 -32.82
CA GLY A 117 16.30 23.22 -32.41
C GLY A 117 15.85 24.33 -31.46
N ASP A 118 14.87 24.07 -30.59
CA ASP A 118 14.40 25.05 -29.60
C ASP A 118 15.06 24.84 -28.23
N ASP A 119 16.15 25.57 -27.97
CA ASP A 119 16.88 25.49 -26.69
C ASP A 119 16.04 25.88 -25.47
N ARG A 120 14.93 26.62 -25.64
CA ARG A 120 14.02 26.95 -24.52
C ARG A 120 13.36 25.70 -23.95
N VAL A 121 13.13 24.68 -24.79
CA VAL A 121 12.59 23.37 -24.36
C VAL A 121 13.63 22.60 -23.54
N ARG A 122 14.91 22.67 -23.91
CA ARG A 122 16.00 22.06 -23.11
C ARG A 122 16.14 22.73 -21.76
N GLU A 123 16.07 24.06 -21.73
CA GLU A 123 16.09 24.80 -20.47
C GLU A 123 14.89 24.46 -19.58
N ALA A 124 13.69 24.33 -20.16
CA ALA A 124 12.52 23.85 -19.44
C ALA A 124 12.72 22.45 -18.84
N HIS A 125 13.36 21.53 -19.58
CA HIS A 125 13.74 20.20 -19.08
C HIS A 125 14.74 20.29 -17.92
N ARG A 126 15.83 21.06 -18.04
CA ARG A 126 16.84 21.24 -16.98
C ARG A 126 16.24 21.78 -15.69
N GLN A 127 15.38 22.79 -15.80
CA GLN A 127 14.70 23.39 -14.66
C GLN A 127 13.75 22.38 -13.99
N ALA A 128 12.99 21.62 -14.77
CA ALA A 128 12.12 20.58 -14.23
C ALA A 128 12.91 19.46 -13.53
N VAL A 129 14.07 19.05 -14.08
CA VAL A 129 14.98 18.08 -13.44
C VAL A 129 15.53 18.63 -12.13
N ALA A 130 15.98 19.89 -12.12
CA ALA A 130 16.53 20.51 -10.92
C ALA A 130 15.50 20.54 -9.78
N ILE A 131 14.26 20.96 -10.05
CA ILE A 131 13.19 21.01 -9.04
C ILE A 131 12.86 19.60 -8.53
N ALA A 132 12.73 18.62 -9.43
CA ALA A 132 12.45 17.24 -9.04
C ALA A 132 13.57 16.62 -8.17
N LEU A 133 14.83 16.94 -8.45
CA LEU A 133 15.97 16.51 -7.63
C LEU A 133 15.97 17.19 -6.25
N THR A 134 15.67 18.48 -6.16
CA THR A 134 15.53 19.17 -4.87
C THR A 134 14.45 18.53 -4.01
N GLU A 135 13.34 18.11 -4.61
CA GLU A 135 12.27 17.43 -3.87
C GLU A 135 12.62 15.97 -3.54
N LEU A 136 13.36 15.28 -4.39
CA LEU A 136 13.93 13.96 -4.06
C LEU A 136 14.89 14.04 -2.86
N GLU A 137 15.69 15.12 -2.78
CA GLU A 137 16.66 15.34 -1.70
C GLU A 137 15.99 15.36 -0.32
N ARG A 138 14.80 15.95 -0.19
CA ARG A 138 14.09 16.09 1.10
C ARG A 138 13.81 14.76 1.80
N TYR A 139 13.67 13.68 1.04
CA TYR A 139 13.35 12.34 1.54
C TYR A 139 14.59 11.44 1.65
N THR A 140 15.79 12.03 1.54
CA THR A 140 17.05 11.33 1.73
C THR A 140 17.19 10.92 3.19
N GLN A 141 17.58 9.66 3.44
CA GLN A 141 17.77 9.10 4.77
C GLN A 141 19.15 8.47 4.95
N ALA A 142 19.71 8.60 6.15
CA ALA A 142 20.92 7.92 6.59
C ALA A 142 20.61 6.52 7.10
N ARG A 143 21.42 5.55 6.70
CA ARG A 143 21.42 4.21 7.28
C ARG A 143 22.14 4.21 8.63
N ILE A 144 21.43 3.87 9.71
CA ILE A 144 21.98 3.90 11.07
C ILE A 144 22.70 2.60 11.46
N GLY A 145 22.26 1.44 10.94
CA GLY A 145 22.83 0.15 11.32
C GLY A 145 22.32 -0.34 12.68
N GLY A 146 22.48 -1.65 12.95
CA GLY A 146 21.60 -2.35 13.90
C GLY A 146 20.15 -2.33 13.39
N ASN A 147 19.20 -2.97 14.05
CA ASN A 147 17.77 -2.91 13.63
C ASN A 147 17.12 -1.53 13.91
N ASN A 148 17.91 -0.46 13.82
CA ASN A 148 17.50 0.92 14.02
C ASN A 148 16.87 1.50 12.75
N PRO A 149 15.79 2.30 12.87
CA PRO A 149 15.20 3.03 11.75
C PRO A 149 16.23 3.92 11.04
N ALA A 150 15.99 4.13 9.75
CA ALA A 150 16.74 5.14 9.00
C ALA A 150 16.35 6.54 9.48
N GLU A 151 17.30 7.48 9.41
CA GLU A 151 17.11 8.84 9.89
C GLU A 151 17.04 9.80 8.70
N THR A 152 15.98 10.59 8.57
CA THR A 152 15.87 11.58 7.50
C THR A 152 16.89 12.70 7.67
N THR A 153 17.71 12.89 6.63
CA THR A 153 18.78 13.88 6.60
C THR A 153 18.48 15.05 5.68
N GLY A 154 17.72 14.81 4.61
CA GLY A 154 17.35 15.83 3.63
C GLY A 154 18.54 16.42 2.88
N LYS A 155 19.64 15.67 2.72
CA LYS A 155 20.91 16.14 2.14
C LYS A 155 21.55 15.06 1.28
N PHE A 156 21.96 15.39 0.07
CA PHE A 156 22.79 14.50 -0.77
C PHE A 156 23.75 15.28 -1.67
N ILE A 157 24.53 14.55 -2.47
CA ILE A 157 25.35 15.10 -3.55
C ILE A 157 24.92 14.43 -4.84
N VAL A 158 24.66 15.24 -5.87
CA VAL A 158 24.26 14.76 -7.19
C VAL A 158 25.13 15.38 -8.27
N ALA A 159 25.56 14.53 -9.20
CA ALA A 159 26.26 14.90 -10.43
C ALA A 159 25.31 14.72 -11.63
N LYS A 160 25.00 15.80 -12.36
CA LYS A 160 24.06 15.79 -13.49
C LYS A 160 24.79 15.81 -14.84
N PHE A 161 24.37 14.95 -15.76
CA PHE A 161 24.85 14.88 -17.15
C PHE A 161 23.66 14.85 -18.11
N GLU A 162 23.53 15.85 -18.98
CA GLU A 162 22.48 15.93 -20.01
C GLU A 162 22.96 15.30 -21.33
N HIS A 163 22.13 14.42 -21.89
CA HIS A 163 22.36 13.72 -23.15
C HIS A 163 21.23 13.99 -24.15
N ASP A 164 21.55 13.91 -25.45
CA ASP A 164 20.66 14.24 -26.56
C ASP A 164 20.36 13.08 -27.52
N THR A 165 20.99 11.91 -27.33
CA THR A 165 20.81 10.74 -28.20
C THR A 165 20.52 9.48 -27.42
N ALA A 166 19.67 8.61 -27.99
CA ALA A 166 19.55 7.23 -27.55
C ALA A 166 20.76 6.44 -28.08
N ARG A 167 20.94 5.22 -27.54
CA ARG A 167 21.92 4.29 -28.12
C ARG A 167 21.55 3.99 -29.58
N PRO A 168 22.55 3.92 -30.49
CA PRO A 168 22.29 3.61 -31.89
C PRO A 168 21.60 2.25 -32.05
N VAL A 169 20.67 2.17 -32.99
CA VAL A 169 20.12 0.92 -33.53
C VAL A 169 20.37 0.94 -35.02
N ASP A 170 21.03 -0.08 -35.55
CA ASP A 170 21.41 -0.16 -36.98
C ASP A 170 22.15 1.11 -37.48
N GLY A 171 23.03 1.68 -36.65
CA GLY A 171 23.81 2.88 -36.97
C GLY A 171 23.04 4.21 -36.87
N TYR A 172 21.79 4.21 -36.41
CA TYR A 172 21.00 5.43 -36.19
C TYR A 172 20.85 5.77 -34.70
N ALA A 173 21.48 6.87 -34.28
CA ALA A 173 21.43 7.40 -32.91
C ALA A 173 20.24 8.34 -32.72
N ALA A 174 19.06 7.79 -32.42
CA ALA A 174 17.82 8.55 -32.37
C ALA A 174 17.79 9.71 -31.33
N PRO A 175 17.04 10.81 -31.55
CA PRO A 175 17.03 11.97 -30.65
C PRO A 175 16.34 11.65 -29.31
N GLN A 176 17.03 11.77 -28.19
CA GLN A 176 16.47 11.45 -26.87
C GLN A 176 17.02 12.41 -25.83
N LEU A 177 16.22 13.40 -25.42
CA LEU A 177 16.61 14.32 -24.36
C LEU A 177 16.44 13.64 -23.01
N HIS A 178 17.54 13.48 -22.28
CA HIS A 178 17.51 12.90 -20.94
C HIS A 178 18.66 13.42 -20.07
N THR A 179 18.49 13.34 -18.76
CA THR A 179 19.52 13.73 -17.79
C THR A 179 19.78 12.57 -16.85
N HIS A 180 21.04 12.13 -16.78
CA HIS A 180 21.51 11.22 -15.75
C HIS A 180 21.92 12.02 -14.53
N ALA A 181 21.42 11.63 -13.37
CA ALA A 181 21.72 12.28 -12.10
C ALA A 181 22.31 11.24 -11.14
N VAL A 182 23.64 11.22 -11.04
CA VAL A 182 24.36 10.28 -10.18
C VAL A 182 24.31 10.79 -8.74
N ILE A 183 23.52 10.12 -7.91
CA ILE A 183 23.38 10.37 -6.48
C ILE A 183 24.42 9.54 -5.74
N PHE A 184 25.37 10.20 -5.08
CA PHE A 184 26.43 9.51 -4.34
C PHE A 184 25.92 8.92 -3.03
N ASN A 185 26.41 7.73 -2.66
CA ASN A 185 26.01 7.01 -1.45
C ASN A 185 26.54 7.62 -0.15
N MET A 186 26.22 8.89 0.09
CA MET A 186 26.55 9.60 1.31
C MET A 186 25.49 10.64 1.67
N THR A 187 25.27 10.78 2.96
CA THR A 187 24.48 11.85 3.54
C THR A 187 25.04 12.23 4.91
N GLU A 188 24.77 13.46 5.32
CA GLU A 188 25.15 13.96 6.62
C GLU A 188 23.93 14.03 7.57
N ARG A 189 24.10 13.46 8.76
CA ARG A 189 23.11 13.48 9.84
C ARG A 189 23.07 14.85 10.54
N PRO A 190 22.02 15.16 11.31
CA PRO A 190 21.94 16.39 12.10
C PRO A 190 23.12 16.60 13.05
N ASP A 191 23.69 15.52 13.59
CA ASP A 191 24.88 15.52 14.45
C ASP A 191 26.21 15.79 13.70
N GLY A 192 26.16 15.98 12.38
CA GLY A 192 27.31 16.21 11.51
C GLY A 192 28.04 14.94 11.07
N SER A 193 27.63 13.75 11.54
CA SER A 193 28.23 12.49 11.10
C SER A 193 27.77 12.11 9.70
N THR A 194 28.71 11.63 8.87
CA THR A 194 28.37 11.11 7.53
C THR A 194 28.04 9.62 7.60
N ARG A 195 27.04 9.21 6.84
CA ARG A 195 26.58 7.83 6.71
C ARG A 195 26.24 7.50 5.26
N ALA A 196 26.17 6.20 4.96
CA ALA A 196 25.59 5.71 3.71
C ALA A 196 24.10 6.04 3.65
N LEU A 197 23.60 6.19 2.42
CA LEU A 197 22.18 6.38 2.14
C LEU A 197 21.39 5.09 2.39
N GLN A 198 20.16 5.26 2.86
CA GLN A 198 19.16 4.20 2.87
C GLN A 198 18.37 4.23 1.55
N GLU A 199 18.44 3.15 0.78
CA GLU A 199 17.90 3.10 -0.59
C GLU A 199 16.38 3.24 -0.67
N ARG A 200 15.67 2.75 0.36
CA ARG A 200 14.21 2.60 0.34
C ARG A 200 13.51 3.95 0.10
N GLY A 201 14.00 5.01 0.75
CA GLY A 201 13.42 6.36 0.61
C GLY A 201 13.40 6.88 -0.83
N PHE A 202 14.39 6.51 -1.66
CA PHE A 202 14.42 6.95 -3.06
C PHE A 202 13.35 6.28 -3.91
N PHE A 203 13.22 4.96 -3.77
CA PHE A 203 12.22 4.21 -4.54
C PHE A 203 10.80 4.59 -4.13
N ASP A 204 10.56 4.79 -2.84
CA ASP A 204 9.28 5.29 -2.32
C ASP A 204 8.95 6.71 -2.86
N THR A 205 9.97 7.53 -3.14
CA THR A 205 9.81 8.92 -3.62
C THR A 205 9.75 9.04 -5.15
N GLN A 206 10.14 8.00 -5.89
CA GLN A 206 10.32 8.05 -7.35
C GLN A 206 9.07 8.52 -8.11
N GLN A 207 7.89 8.05 -7.71
CA GLN A 207 6.63 8.44 -8.37
C GLN A 207 6.27 9.90 -8.12
N PHE A 208 6.52 10.40 -6.91
CA PHE A 208 6.30 11.81 -6.56
C PHE A 208 7.28 12.71 -7.33
N ALA A 209 8.58 12.40 -7.33
CA ALA A 209 9.57 13.15 -8.10
C ALA A 209 9.27 13.12 -9.62
N THR A 210 8.72 12.01 -10.14
CA THR A 210 8.23 11.94 -11.53
C THR A 210 7.09 12.92 -11.77
N ALA A 211 6.11 13.01 -10.87
CA ALA A 211 4.98 13.93 -11.00
C ALA A 211 5.44 15.40 -10.92
N VAL A 212 6.39 15.72 -10.04
CA VAL A 212 7.03 17.05 -9.97
C VAL A 212 7.68 17.41 -11.31
N TYR A 213 8.54 16.53 -11.83
CA TYR A 213 9.20 16.72 -13.13
C TYR A 213 8.19 16.93 -14.27
N GLN A 214 7.15 16.09 -14.35
CA GLN A 214 6.14 16.18 -15.40
C GLN A 214 5.31 17.46 -15.30
N SER A 215 4.90 17.87 -14.09
CA SER A 215 4.11 19.10 -13.88
C SER A 215 4.91 20.34 -14.27
N GLU A 216 6.16 20.44 -13.77
CA GLU A 216 7.06 21.56 -14.07
C GLU A 216 7.38 21.66 -15.56
N LEU A 217 7.68 20.53 -16.20
CA LEU A 217 7.96 20.51 -17.65
C LEU A 217 6.73 20.94 -18.43
N THR A 218 5.55 20.37 -18.14
CA THR A 218 4.30 20.71 -18.84
C THR A 218 3.97 22.20 -18.70
N TYR A 219 4.06 22.74 -17.50
CA TYR A 219 3.82 24.16 -17.21
C TYR A 219 4.74 25.07 -18.04
N ARG A 220 6.03 24.75 -18.07
CA ARG A 220 7.02 25.52 -18.84
C ARG A 220 6.77 25.43 -20.34
N LEU A 221 6.47 24.25 -20.87
CA LEU A 221 6.17 24.07 -22.30
C LEU A 221 4.92 24.85 -22.72
N ARG A 222 3.85 24.83 -21.92
CA ARG A 222 2.65 25.64 -22.19
C ARG A 222 2.97 27.14 -22.23
N ASN A 223 3.79 27.62 -21.30
CA ASN A 223 4.23 29.01 -21.27
C ASN A 223 5.16 29.39 -22.44
N LEU A 224 5.79 28.41 -23.09
CA LEU A 224 6.53 28.59 -24.34
C LEU A 224 5.64 28.56 -25.59
N GLY A 225 4.32 28.39 -25.43
CA GLY A 225 3.35 28.37 -26.52
C GLY A 225 3.11 27.00 -27.14
N TYR A 226 3.59 25.91 -26.53
CA TYR A 226 3.30 24.56 -27.00
C TYR A 226 1.92 24.09 -26.54
N GLU A 227 1.17 23.48 -27.45
CA GLU A 227 -0.05 22.76 -27.10
C GLU A 227 0.33 21.37 -26.61
N ILE A 228 -0.07 21.04 -25.39
CA ILE A 228 0.29 19.79 -24.73
C ILE A 228 -0.95 18.94 -24.47
N GLU A 229 -0.89 17.67 -24.82
CA GLU A 229 -1.84 16.64 -24.39
C GLU A 229 -1.22 15.69 -23.38
N ALA A 230 -2.08 14.97 -22.65
CA ALA A 230 -1.64 14.02 -21.65
C ALA A 230 -1.26 12.70 -22.32
N GLY A 231 0.04 12.39 -22.34
CA GLY A 231 0.55 11.09 -22.77
C GLY A 231 0.36 10.01 -21.70
N LYS A 232 0.92 8.82 -21.95
CA LYS A 232 0.90 7.70 -21.01
C LYS A 232 1.47 8.12 -19.65
N SER A 233 0.78 7.73 -18.57
CA SER A 233 1.17 8.03 -17.17
C SER A 233 1.33 9.54 -16.86
N GLY A 234 0.59 10.41 -17.55
CA GLY A 234 0.58 11.85 -17.29
C GLY A 234 1.78 12.62 -17.84
N ALA A 235 2.60 12.02 -18.69
CA ALA A 235 3.73 12.69 -19.32
C ALA A 235 3.27 13.74 -20.36
N PRO A 236 3.94 14.89 -20.51
CA PRO A 236 3.58 15.86 -21.53
C PRO A 236 3.84 15.33 -22.94
N ASP A 237 2.84 15.35 -23.80
CA ASP A 237 2.99 15.07 -25.23
C ASP A 237 2.69 16.32 -26.05
N VAL A 238 3.63 16.74 -26.89
CA VAL A 238 3.47 17.96 -27.71
C VAL A 238 2.57 17.63 -28.90
N LYS A 239 1.51 18.41 -29.11
CA LYS A 239 0.63 18.24 -30.29
C LYS A 239 1.35 18.62 -31.59
N GLY A 240 0.98 17.93 -32.66
CA GLY A 240 1.48 18.18 -34.02
C GLY A 240 2.44 17.11 -34.55
N TYR A 241 2.64 16.02 -33.80
CA TYR A 241 3.40 14.85 -34.25
C TYR A 241 2.48 13.68 -34.62
N THR A 242 2.70 13.08 -35.79
CA THR A 242 2.02 11.85 -36.20
C THR A 242 2.60 10.64 -35.46
N ALA A 243 1.77 9.62 -35.16
CA ALA A 243 2.21 8.41 -34.46
C ALA A 243 3.36 7.70 -35.20
N GLU A 244 3.28 7.65 -36.54
CA GLU A 244 4.27 7.04 -37.42
C GLU A 244 5.64 7.72 -37.28
N TYR A 245 5.67 9.06 -37.14
CA TYR A 245 6.92 9.80 -36.97
C TYR A 245 7.54 9.59 -35.58
N LEU A 246 6.71 9.56 -34.54
CA LEU A 246 7.17 9.27 -33.17
C LEU A 246 7.76 7.86 -33.09
N GLU A 247 7.14 6.90 -33.77
CA GLU A 247 7.57 5.50 -33.84
C GLU A 247 8.86 5.33 -34.64
N ALA A 248 8.94 5.90 -35.85
CA ALA A 248 10.13 5.89 -36.70
C ALA A 248 11.33 6.56 -36.01
N SER A 249 11.06 7.54 -35.15
CA SER A 249 12.10 8.19 -34.34
C SER A 249 12.50 7.37 -33.11
N SER A 250 11.88 6.22 -32.82
CA SER A 250 12.08 5.42 -31.58
C SER A 250 12.45 3.94 -31.83
N PRO A 251 13.40 3.60 -32.72
CA PRO A 251 13.68 2.21 -33.12
C PRO A 251 14.13 1.33 -31.94
N ARG A 252 14.83 1.93 -30.97
CA ARG A 252 15.29 1.23 -29.77
C ARG A 252 14.15 0.70 -28.91
N ARG A 253 13.04 1.43 -28.85
CA ARG A 253 11.86 1.02 -28.09
C ARG A 253 11.20 -0.20 -28.75
N GLN A 254 11.05 -0.18 -30.08
CA GLN A 254 10.51 -1.30 -30.84
C GLN A 254 11.35 -2.55 -30.63
N GLN A 255 12.68 -2.45 -30.71
CA GLN A 255 13.58 -3.58 -30.50
C GLN A 255 13.43 -4.23 -29.11
N ILE A 256 13.23 -3.41 -28.06
CA ILE A 256 13.00 -3.91 -26.70
C ILE A 256 11.60 -4.56 -26.60
N GLU A 257 10.56 -3.90 -27.09
CA GLU A 257 9.18 -4.42 -27.06
C GLU A 257 9.06 -5.75 -27.82
N GLU A 258 9.72 -5.87 -28.97
CA GLU A 258 9.80 -7.13 -29.73
C GLU A 258 10.59 -8.22 -29.01
N ALA A 259 11.70 -7.87 -28.36
CA ALA A 259 12.50 -8.84 -27.61
C ALA A 259 11.76 -9.37 -26.37
N ILE A 260 11.02 -8.50 -25.66
CA ILE A 260 10.12 -8.89 -24.57
C ILE A 260 9.05 -9.84 -25.13
N ALA A 261 8.37 -9.46 -26.21
CA ALA A 261 7.33 -10.27 -26.84
C ALA A 261 7.84 -11.66 -27.29
N ARG A 262 9.07 -11.74 -27.81
CA ARG A 262 9.71 -13.01 -28.20
C ARG A 262 10.14 -13.86 -27.00
N SER A 263 10.49 -13.23 -25.88
CA SER A 263 10.98 -13.93 -24.69
C SER A 263 9.88 -14.57 -23.85
N GLY A 264 8.62 -14.14 -24.01
CA GLY A 264 7.48 -14.62 -23.22
C GLY A 264 7.46 -14.11 -21.77
N PHE A 265 8.53 -13.48 -21.30
CA PHE A 265 8.60 -12.83 -20.00
C PHE A 265 8.03 -11.40 -20.07
N SER A 266 7.36 -10.96 -19.01
CA SER A 266 6.83 -9.60 -18.90
C SER A 266 7.31 -8.93 -17.61
N GLY A 267 7.34 -7.60 -17.60
CA GLY A 267 7.73 -6.81 -16.43
C GLY A 267 9.08 -6.08 -16.56
N PRO A 268 9.45 -5.25 -15.56
CA PRO A 268 10.61 -4.36 -15.61
C PRO A 268 11.94 -5.09 -15.78
N GLU A 269 12.09 -6.27 -15.16
CA GLU A 269 13.30 -7.08 -15.23
C GLU A 269 13.47 -7.75 -16.60
N ALA A 270 12.38 -8.24 -17.20
CA ALA A 270 12.37 -8.73 -18.57
C ALA A 270 12.76 -7.62 -19.56
N ALA A 271 12.28 -6.39 -19.34
CA ALA A 271 12.66 -5.23 -20.14
C ALA A 271 14.14 -4.86 -19.99
N GLU A 272 14.69 -4.94 -18.76
CA GLU A 272 16.11 -4.71 -18.48
C GLU A 272 16.98 -5.76 -19.19
N ILE A 273 16.64 -7.04 -19.07
CA ILE A 273 17.34 -8.16 -19.73
C ILE A 273 17.26 -8.02 -21.26
N ALA A 274 16.06 -7.77 -21.80
CA ALA A 274 15.86 -7.55 -23.22
C ALA A 274 16.69 -6.37 -23.73
N ALA A 275 16.72 -5.27 -22.97
CA ALA A 275 17.55 -4.11 -23.29
C ALA A 275 19.05 -4.45 -23.26
N HIS A 276 19.52 -5.25 -22.31
CA HIS A 276 20.92 -5.67 -22.26
C HIS A 276 21.32 -6.60 -23.41
N ASN A 277 20.45 -7.52 -23.80
CA ASN A 277 20.73 -8.55 -24.81
C ASN A 277 20.66 -8.02 -26.26
N THR A 278 19.80 -7.04 -26.52
CA THR A 278 19.62 -6.43 -27.85
C THR A 278 20.59 -5.28 -28.11
N ARG A 279 21.69 -5.22 -27.35
CA ARG A 279 22.58 -4.06 -27.32
C ARG A 279 23.61 -4.13 -28.45
N ASP A 280 23.48 -3.23 -29.42
CA ASP A 280 24.50 -3.04 -30.46
C ASP A 280 25.81 -2.50 -29.86
N ARG A 281 26.92 -2.82 -30.54
CA ARG A 281 28.25 -2.27 -30.18
C ARG A 281 28.21 -0.77 -30.39
N LYS A 282 28.76 0.02 -29.45
CA LYS A 282 28.80 1.49 -29.58
C LYS A 282 29.56 1.87 -30.86
N GLU A 283 28.85 2.34 -31.88
CA GLU A 283 29.42 3.11 -33.00
C GLU A 283 29.49 4.58 -32.60
N ILE A 284 30.57 5.25 -32.98
CA ILE A 284 30.81 6.67 -32.70
C ILE A 284 30.47 7.41 -33.99
N HIS A 285 29.37 8.16 -33.99
CA HIS A 285 28.99 9.05 -35.10
C HIS A 285 29.41 10.48 -34.75
N THR A 286 29.84 11.24 -35.76
CA THR A 286 30.15 12.64 -35.57
C THR A 286 28.88 13.46 -35.35
N PRO A 287 28.99 14.61 -34.65
CA PRO A 287 27.86 15.50 -34.45
C PRO A 287 27.04 15.86 -35.69
N SER A 288 27.74 16.14 -36.79
CA SER A 288 27.14 16.47 -38.09
C SER A 288 26.36 15.30 -38.71
N GLU A 289 26.83 14.06 -38.55
CA GLU A 289 26.17 12.88 -39.11
C GLU A 289 24.86 12.59 -38.38
N VAL A 290 24.83 12.74 -37.06
CA VAL A 290 23.63 12.56 -36.25
C VAL A 290 22.56 13.61 -36.61
N ILE A 291 22.95 14.89 -36.72
CA ILE A 291 22.03 15.96 -37.19
C ILE A 291 21.48 15.64 -38.58
N ALA A 292 22.36 15.24 -39.50
CA ALA A 292 21.95 14.93 -40.88
C ALA A 292 20.94 13.79 -40.93
N ALA A 293 21.16 12.72 -40.15
CA ALA A 293 20.22 11.60 -40.04
C ALA A 293 18.87 12.04 -39.44
N HIS A 294 18.88 12.86 -38.38
CA HIS A 294 17.66 13.42 -37.80
C HIS A 294 16.89 14.29 -38.79
N ARG A 295 17.58 15.13 -39.56
CA ARG A 295 16.98 16.00 -40.58
C ARG A 295 16.44 15.22 -41.77
N GLN A 296 17.10 14.13 -42.17
CA GLN A 296 16.61 13.26 -43.23
C GLN A 296 15.28 12.61 -42.83
N ILE A 297 15.20 11.99 -41.66
CA ILE A 297 13.95 11.39 -41.18
C ILE A 297 12.89 12.47 -40.98
N ALA A 298 13.24 13.62 -40.40
CA ALA A 298 12.29 14.73 -40.27
C ALA A 298 11.70 15.15 -41.63
N ALA A 299 12.50 15.20 -42.70
CA ALA A 299 12.04 15.55 -44.04
C ALA A 299 11.07 14.50 -44.62
N GLU A 300 11.29 13.21 -44.37
CA GLU A 300 10.39 12.12 -44.79
C GLU A 300 8.99 12.25 -44.17
N PHE A 301 8.91 12.82 -42.96
CA PHE A 301 7.66 13.06 -42.25
C PHE A 301 7.18 14.52 -42.34
N GLY A 302 7.70 15.32 -43.28
CA GLY A 302 7.23 16.67 -43.56
C GLY A 302 7.68 17.74 -42.57
N ASN A 303 8.85 17.57 -41.94
CA ASN A 303 9.48 18.52 -41.02
C ASN A 303 8.56 18.99 -39.87
N GLN A 304 7.76 18.07 -39.33
CA GLN A 304 6.77 18.37 -38.29
C GLN A 304 7.38 19.12 -37.08
N ALA A 305 8.60 18.79 -36.67
CA ALA A 305 9.27 19.46 -35.55
C ALA A 305 9.50 20.96 -35.80
N ASP A 306 9.91 21.35 -37.02
CA ASP A 306 10.10 22.76 -37.37
C ASP A 306 8.77 23.52 -37.38
N HIS A 307 7.71 22.89 -37.92
CA HIS A 307 6.36 23.47 -37.92
C HIS A 307 5.79 23.66 -36.51
N VAL A 308 5.96 22.68 -35.63
CA VAL A 308 5.52 22.75 -34.23
C VAL A 308 6.22 23.88 -33.49
N VAL A 309 7.54 24.03 -33.65
CA VAL A 309 8.32 25.11 -33.03
C VAL A 309 7.88 26.49 -33.56
N ALA A 310 7.70 26.62 -34.88
CA ALA A 310 7.25 27.88 -35.49
C ALA A 310 5.87 28.30 -34.95
N ALA A 311 4.91 27.37 -34.93
CA ALA A 311 3.57 27.63 -34.41
C ALA A 311 3.57 27.99 -32.91
N ALA A 312 4.44 27.36 -32.13
CA ALA A 312 4.57 27.67 -30.70
C ALA A 312 5.11 29.08 -30.47
N ARG A 313 6.10 29.52 -31.27
CA ARG A 313 6.63 30.90 -31.20
C ARG A 313 5.55 31.93 -31.51
N GLU A 314 4.75 31.70 -32.55
CA GLU A 314 3.63 32.58 -32.90
C GLU A 314 2.59 32.66 -31.77
N ARG A 315 2.24 31.53 -31.16
CA ARG A 315 1.33 31.51 -29.99
C ARG A 315 1.93 32.21 -28.76
N ALA A 316 3.22 32.04 -28.51
CA ALA A 316 3.90 32.65 -27.36
C ALA A 316 3.84 34.19 -27.41
N GLU A 317 3.93 34.77 -28.62
CA GLU A 317 3.76 36.22 -28.83
C GLU A 317 2.35 36.71 -28.44
N GLY A 318 1.32 35.87 -28.62
CA GLY A 318 -0.05 36.15 -28.19
C GLY A 318 -0.35 35.87 -26.71
N LEU A 319 0.35 34.91 -26.09
CA LEU A 319 0.13 34.48 -24.69
C LEU A 319 0.56 35.50 -23.63
N ALA A 320 1.45 36.43 -23.96
CA ALA A 320 1.91 37.49 -23.05
C ALA A 320 0.77 38.38 -22.49
N GLN A 321 -0.43 38.32 -23.08
CA GLN A 321 -1.61 39.09 -22.69
C GLN A 321 -2.66 38.30 -21.88
N ASN A 322 -2.57 36.95 -21.81
CA ASN A 322 -3.56 36.08 -21.15
C ASN A 322 -2.88 35.04 -20.23
N ARG A 323 -2.22 35.48 -19.16
CA ARG A 323 -1.80 34.58 -18.08
C ARG A 323 -3.04 34.03 -17.38
N VAL A 324 -3.04 32.72 -17.05
CA VAL A 324 -4.11 32.03 -16.31
C VAL A 324 -4.47 32.82 -15.04
N PRO A 325 -5.64 33.49 -14.97
CA PRO A 325 -5.93 34.46 -13.89
C PRO A 325 -6.23 33.84 -12.51
N ASP A 326 -5.98 32.53 -12.29
CA ASP A 326 -6.61 31.83 -11.15
C ASP A 326 -5.77 30.67 -10.54
N ALA A 327 -4.44 30.80 -10.55
CA ALA A 327 -3.55 29.77 -9.99
C ALA A 327 -3.83 29.41 -8.51
N PRO A 328 -4.17 30.36 -7.61
CA PRO A 328 -4.49 30.02 -6.22
C PRO A 328 -5.74 29.15 -6.06
N GLN A 329 -6.82 29.46 -6.78
CA GLN A 329 -8.06 28.67 -6.71
C GLN A 329 -7.85 27.27 -7.29
N ARG A 330 -7.15 27.17 -8.43
CA ARG A 330 -6.81 25.87 -9.02
C ARG A 330 -5.93 25.03 -8.11
N ALA A 331 -4.95 25.64 -7.43
CA ALA A 331 -4.14 24.94 -6.44
C ALA A 331 -5.00 24.43 -5.27
N GLN A 332 -5.97 25.23 -4.81
CA GLN A 332 -6.92 24.81 -3.79
C GLN A 332 -7.77 23.63 -4.26
N GLU A 333 -8.32 23.69 -5.48
CA GLU A 333 -9.10 22.60 -6.08
C GLU A 333 -8.26 21.32 -6.21
N ALA A 334 -7.01 21.42 -6.67
CA ALA A 334 -6.10 20.30 -6.82
C ALA A 334 -5.74 19.64 -5.47
N VAL A 335 -5.45 20.44 -4.44
CA VAL A 335 -5.15 19.92 -3.10
C VAL A 335 -6.41 19.35 -2.42
N SER A 336 -7.59 19.92 -2.66
CA SER A 336 -8.85 19.35 -2.16
C SER A 336 -9.15 18.01 -2.82
N PHE A 337 -9.00 17.90 -4.14
CA PHE A 337 -9.10 16.63 -4.85
C PHE A 337 -8.15 15.58 -4.27
N ALA A 338 -6.88 15.94 -4.06
CA ALA A 338 -5.90 15.03 -3.50
C ALA A 338 -6.26 14.60 -2.07
N LYS A 339 -6.70 15.54 -1.22
CA LYS A 339 -7.20 15.24 0.13
C LYS A 339 -8.33 14.21 0.06
N ASP A 340 -9.38 14.50 -0.70
CA ASP A 340 -10.59 13.69 -0.70
C ASP A 340 -10.31 12.30 -1.30
N ARG A 341 -9.45 12.22 -2.33
CA ARG A 341 -8.98 10.97 -2.93
C ARG A 341 -8.13 10.13 -1.97
N SER A 342 -7.14 10.72 -1.30
CA SER A 342 -6.25 10.02 -0.38
C SER A 342 -7.00 9.50 0.85
N PHE A 343 -7.82 10.37 1.46
CA PHE A 343 -8.53 10.06 2.70
C PHE A 343 -9.88 9.35 2.50
N GLU A 344 -10.25 8.99 1.26
CA GLU A 344 -11.37 8.07 1.00
C GLU A 344 -11.03 6.65 1.47
N ARG A 345 -9.80 6.19 1.22
CA ARG A 345 -9.37 4.81 1.45
C ARG A 345 -8.46 4.65 2.66
N GLU A 346 -7.64 5.65 3.00
CA GLU A 346 -6.73 5.57 4.14
C GLU A 346 -7.01 6.68 5.16
N ALA A 347 -6.82 6.39 6.45
CA ALA A 347 -6.98 7.40 7.51
C ALA A 347 -5.73 8.29 7.62
N VAL A 348 -4.58 7.74 7.25
CA VAL A 348 -3.26 8.38 7.24
C VAL A 348 -2.62 8.15 5.88
N THR A 349 -1.99 9.17 5.32
CA THR A 349 -1.36 9.10 4.00
C THR A 349 -0.03 9.83 4.01
N ASP A 350 0.91 9.30 3.22
CA ASP A 350 2.19 9.94 2.98
C ASP A 350 2.02 11.26 2.23
N GLU A 351 2.70 12.30 2.68
CA GLU A 351 2.72 13.61 2.03
C GLU A 351 2.96 13.54 0.51
N ARG A 352 3.86 12.63 0.08
CA ARG A 352 4.23 12.46 -1.33
C ARG A 352 3.06 12.03 -2.19
N ASP A 353 2.15 11.21 -1.65
CA ASP A 353 0.96 10.75 -2.36
C ASP A 353 -0.05 11.90 -2.56
N ILE A 354 -0.25 12.71 -1.51
CA ILE A 354 -1.12 13.90 -1.57
C ILE A 354 -0.56 14.88 -2.62
N MET A 355 0.73 15.18 -2.57
CA MET A 355 1.36 16.10 -3.51
C MET A 355 1.32 15.55 -4.95
N ARG A 356 1.63 14.26 -5.14
CA ARG A 356 1.60 13.60 -6.46
C ARG A 356 0.22 13.72 -7.08
N ASP A 357 -0.83 13.40 -6.34
CA ASP A 357 -2.20 13.39 -6.84
C ASP A 357 -2.69 14.82 -7.12
N ALA A 358 -2.30 15.81 -6.30
CA ALA A 358 -2.58 17.22 -6.55
C ALA A 358 -1.87 17.74 -7.82
N LEU A 359 -0.60 17.40 -8.03
CA LEU A 359 0.16 17.79 -9.23
C LEU A 359 -0.43 17.17 -10.50
N ARG A 360 -0.75 15.87 -10.44
CA ARG A 360 -1.42 15.18 -11.55
C ARG A 360 -2.76 15.82 -11.87
N ARG A 361 -3.54 16.20 -10.85
CA ARG A 361 -4.80 16.93 -11.04
C ARG A 361 -4.59 18.31 -11.65
N GLY A 362 -3.52 19.01 -11.27
CA GLY A 362 -3.12 20.29 -11.86
C GLY A 362 -2.80 20.20 -13.36
N MET A 363 -2.51 19.00 -13.89
CA MET A 363 -2.29 18.73 -15.33
C MET A 363 -1.27 19.67 -15.98
N GLY A 364 -0.29 20.14 -15.22
CA GLY A 364 0.71 21.11 -15.68
C GLY A 364 0.22 22.56 -15.84
N ASP A 365 -0.98 22.89 -15.35
CA ASP A 365 -1.39 24.29 -15.14
C ASP A 365 -0.85 24.88 -13.83
N LEU A 366 -0.35 24.01 -12.95
CA LEU A 366 0.18 24.35 -11.64
C LEU A 366 1.64 23.91 -11.53
N THR A 367 2.45 24.76 -10.89
CA THR A 367 3.81 24.40 -10.47
C THR A 367 3.78 23.64 -9.15
N TYR A 368 4.87 22.96 -8.83
CA TYR A 368 5.04 22.33 -7.53
C TYR A 368 4.93 23.34 -6.38
N GLU A 369 5.57 24.50 -6.53
CA GLU A 369 5.56 25.56 -5.53
C GLU A 369 4.14 26.03 -5.19
N GLN A 370 3.26 26.15 -6.19
CA GLN A 370 1.86 26.57 -5.98
C GLN A 370 1.05 25.53 -5.20
N VAL A 371 1.19 24.25 -5.56
CA VAL A 371 0.54 23.14 -4.85
C VAL A 371 1.07 23.04 -3.41
N ARG A 372 2.39 23.08 -3.25
CA ARG A 372 3.08 23.02 -1.96
C ARG A 372 2.67 24.17 -1.05
N GLY A 373 2.66 25.40 -1.56
CA GLY A 373 2.24 26.58 -0.80
C GLY A 373 0.80 26.51 -0.32
N ASN A 374 -0.12 26.00 -1.15
CA ASN A 374 -1.51 25.78 -0.74
C ASN A 374 -1.62 24.70 0.35
N PHE A 375 -0.93 23.58 0.19
CA PHE A 375 -0.89 22.50 1.17
C PHE A 375 -0.33 22.98 2.52
N ASP A 376 0.84 23.62 2.52
CA ASP A 376 1.49 24.13 3.73
C ASP A 376 0.60 25.17 4.45
N GLN A 377 -0.13 26.00 3.70
CA GLN A 377 -1.11 26.93 4.28
C GLN A 377 -2.26 26.19 4.99
N ARG A 378 -2.78 25.12 4.40
CA ARG A 378 -3.89 24.31 4.96
C ARG A 378 -3.42 23.47 6.14
N HIS A 379 -2.19 22.96 6.08
CA HIS A 379 -1.51 22.35 7.21
C HIS A 379 -1.37 23.34 8.38
N GLY A 380 -0.90 24.56 8.12
CA GLY A 380 -0.81 25.61 9.15
C GLY A 380 -2.15 26.03 9.76
N LYS A 381 -3.27 25.83 9.04
CA LYS A 381 -4.64 26.02 9.55
C LYS A 381 -5.20 24.80 10.30
N GLY A 382 -4.46 23.69 10.36
CA GLY A 382 -4.86 22.46 11.03
C GLY A 382 -5.81 21.56 10.25
N GLU A 383 -6.01 21.81 8.94
CA GLU A 383 -6.81 20.93 8.09
C GLU A 383 -6.08 19.61 7.84
N PHE A 384 -4.78 19.68 7.51
CA PHE A 384 -3.87 18.55 7.49
C PHE A 384 -3.06 18.53 8.79
N GLN A 385 -2.99 17.38 9.45
CA GLN A 385 -2.27 17.20 10.71
C GLN A 385 -1.26 16.08 10.57
N ILE A 386 -0.06 16.28 11.13
CA ILE A 386 0.99 15.28 11.13
C ILE A 386 0.66 14.25 12.22
N VAL A 387 0.86 12.98 11.90
CA VAL A 387 0.79 11.88 12.86
C VAL A 387 2.12 11.12 12.88
N ASP A 388 2.39 10.43 13.98
CA ASP A 388 3.54 9.54 14.08
C ASP A 388 3.41 8.44 13.02
N GLY A 389 4.39 8.36 12.13
CA GLY A 389 4.51 7.25 11.19
C GLY A 389 4.92 5.95 11.88
N GLN A 390 4.77 4.83 11.17
CA GLN A 390 5.31 3.54 11.63
C GLN A 390 6.85 3.52 11.57
N LYS A 391 7.47 2.60 12.32
CA LYS A 391 8.92 2.48 12.56
C LYS A 391 9.80 2.38 11.28
N HIS A 392 9.21 2.21 10.10
CA HIS A 392 9.90 2.03 8.82
C HIS A 392 9.40 2.94 7.69
N GLU A 393 8.55 3.92 7.98
CA GLU A 393 8.06 4.86 6.97
C GLU A 393 9.12 5.91 6.64
N THR A 394 9.19 6.27 5.35
CA THR A 394 10.27 7.11 4.80
C THR A 394 9.85 8.59 4.62
N GLY A 395 8.56 8.90 4.77
CA GLY A 395 7.98 10.23 4.59
C GLY A 395 7.12 10.66 5.77
N ARG A 396 6.77 11.95 5.81
CA ARG A 396 5.84 12.51 6.79
C ARG A 396 4.44 11.97 6.53
N GLN A 397 3.79 11.51 7.58
CA GLN A 397 2.43 11.02 7.55
C GLN A 397 1.44 12.10 7.93
N PHE A 398 0.36 12.22 7.17
CA PHE A 398 -0.69 13.19 7.38
C PHE A 398 -2.05 12.53 7.55
N THR A 399 -2.88 13.15 8.37
CA THR A 399 -4.32 12.89 8.49
C THR A 399 -5.10 14.20 8.36
N THR A 400 -6.44 14.11 8.42
CA THR A 400 -7.32 15.29 8.43
C THR A 400 -7.96 15.50 9.79
N ARG A 401 -8.33 16.75 10.08
CA ARG A 401 -9.11 17.08 11.29
C ARG A 401 -10.42 16.29 11.34
N GLU A 402 -11.06 16.09 10.20
CA GLU A 402 -12.31 15.34 10.07
C GLU A 402 -12.11 13.86 10.42
N THR A 403 -11.03 13.24 9.95
CA THR A 403 -10.69 11.84 10.28
C THR A 403 -10.46 11.67 11.78
N ILE A 404 -9.64 12.53 12.41
CA ILE A 404 -9.39 12.49 13.86
C ILE A 404 -10.72 12.66 14.63
N ALA A 405 -11.55 13.63 14.23
CA ALA A 405 -12.83 13.87 14.89
C ALA A 405 -13.77 12.66 14.79
N ALA A 406 -13.82 11.99 13.62
CA ALA A 406 -14.65 10.81 13.41
C ALA A 406 -14.17 9.60 14.24
N GLU A 407 -12.86 9.37 14.32
CA GLU A 407 -12.27 8.32 15.15
C GLU A 407 -12.52 8.58 16.65
N LEU A 408 -12.25 9.79 17.15
CA LEU A 408 -12.54 10.20 18.54
C LEU A 408 -14.03 10.10 18.87
N ALA A 409 -14.91 10.52 17.96
CA ALA A 409 -16.35 10.45 18.17
C ALA A 409 -16.81 9.00 18.32
N THR A 410 -16.32 8.11 17.45
CA THR A 410 -16.65 6.68 17.48
C THR A 410 -16.19 6.03 18.78
N VAL A 411 -14.92 6.21 19.16
CA VAL A 411 -14.36 5.67 20.40
C VAL A 411 -15.05 6.28 21.63
N GLY A 412 -15.28 7.59 21.62
CA GLY A 412 -15.96 8.28 22.72
C GLY A 412 -17.42 7.84 22.88
N HIS A 413 -18.13 7.51 21.80
CA HIS A 413 -19.46 6.91 21.87
C HIS A 413 -19.44 5.55 22.58
N MET A 414 -18.47 4.71 22.23
CA MET A 414 -18.27 3.41 22.88
C MET A 414 -17.95 3.58 24.38
N GLN A 415 -16.96 4.42 24.72
CA GLN A 415 -16.52 4.63 26.10
C GLN A 415 -17.62 5.22 27.00
N ARG A 416 -18.37 6.22 26.51
CA ARG A 416 -19.52 6.78 27.25
C ARG A 416 -20.65 5.77 27.44
N GLY A 417 -20.69 4.70 26.64
CA GLY A 417 -21.65 3.62 26.75
C GLY A 417 -21.29 2.53 27.75
N GLN A 418 -20.08 2.53 28.30
CA GLN A 418 -19.62 1.51 29.24
C GLN A 418 -20.32 1.62 30.60
N ASN A 419 -20.81 0.50 31.13
CA ASN A 419 -21.52 0.43 32.41
C ASN A 419 -22.72 1.39 32.53
N THR A 420 -23.45 1.63 31.43
CA THR A 420 -24.57 2.60 31.40
C THR A 420 -25.95 1.99 31.22
N VAL A 421 -26.05 0.70 30.90
CA VAL A 421 -27.32 0.02 30.62
C VAL A 421 -27.50 -1.22 31.48
N GLU A 422 -28.74 -1.49 31.86
CA GLU A 422 -29.11 -2.73 32.55
C GLU A 422 -28.91 -3.95 31.66
N PRO A 423 -28.31 -5.05 32.15
CA PRO A 423 -28.15 -6.30 31.42
C PRO A 423 -29.42 -6.78 30.72
N VAL A 424 -29.25 -7.44 29.57
CA VAL A 424 -30.35 -8.15 28.91
C VAL A 424 -30.88 -9.26 29.83
N LEU A 425 -29.95 -9.96 30.48
CA LEU A 425 -30.23 -10.98 31.49
C LEU A 425 -29.27 -10.82 32.68
N PRO A 426 -29.73 -11.06 33.93
CA PRO A 426 -28.84 -11.27 35.05
C PRO A 426 -27.85 -12.40 34.77
N LYS A 427 -26.62 -12.30 35.30
CA LYS A 427 -25.52 -13.24 35.00
C LYS A 427 -25.89 -14.71 35.15
N GLU A 428 -26.58 -15.08 36.24
CA GLU A 428 -27.01 -16.46 36.47
C GLU A 428 -28.01 -16.97 35.41
N GLN A 429 -28.93 -16.10 34.97
CA GLN A 429 -29.90 -16.44 33.92
C GLN A 429 -29.25 -16.49 32.54
N ALA A 430 -28.28 -15.61 32.27
CA ALA A 430 -27.48 -15.64 31.05
C ALA A 430 -26.68 -16.96 30.95
N ALA A 431 -26.05 -17.39 32.04
CA ALA A 431 -25.35 -18.68 32.12
C ALA A 431 -26.29 -19.87 31.94
N ALA A 432 -27.48 -19.83 32.55
CA ALA A 432 -28.50 -20.88 32.36
C ALA A 432 -28.98 -20.96 30.90
N HIS A 433 -29.21 -19.81 30.26
CA HIS A 433 -29.57 -19.72 28.84
C HIS A 433 -28.46 -20.24 27.93
N ALA A 434 -27.21 -19.86 28.19
CA ALA A 434 -26.05 -20.36 27.43
C ALA A 434 -25.91 -21.89 27.53
N ASN A 435 -26.19 -22.47 28.70
CA ASN A 435 -26.13 -23.91 28.93
C ASN A 435 -27.37 -24.69 28.45
N SER A 436 -28.43 -24.01 28.01
CA SER A 436 -29.67 -24.68 27.57
C SER A 436 -29.51 -25.42 26.23
N ARG A 437 -28.40 -25.21 25.51
CA ARG A 437 -28.08 -25.86 24.24
C ARG A 437 -26.88 -26.77 24.40
N GLU A 438 -27.10 -28.08 24.26
CA GLU A 438 -26.04 -29.09 24.43
C GLU A 438 -24.91 -28.96 23.40
N LEU A 439 -25.24 -28.55 22.16
CA LEU A 439 -24.32 -28.46 21.02
C LEU A 439 -23.33 -27.27 21.06
N LEU A 440 -23.46 -26.36 22.03
CA LEU A 440 -22.55 -25.22 22.16
C LEU A 440 -21.28 -25.60 22.92
N ASN A 441 -20.12 -25.20 22.40
CA ASN A 441 -18.83 -25.40 23.06
C ASN A 441 -18.61 -24.38 24.22
N PRO A 442 -17.60 -24.57 25.10
CA PRO A 442 -17.37 -23.67 26.24
C PRO A 442 -17.13 -22.21 25.85
N ALA A 443 -16.37 -21.94 24.78
CA ALA A 443 -16.11 -20.57 24.31
C ALA A 443 -17.39 -19.87 23.85
N GLN A 444 -18.25 -20.58 23.11
CA GLN A 444 -19.56 -20.08 22.67
C GLN A 444 -20.48 -19.78 23.85
N ARG A 445 -20.53 -20.68 24.85
CA ARG A 445 -21.36 -20.47 26.06
C ARG A 445 -20.90 -19.25 26.85
N LYS A 446 -19.59 -19.12 27.05
CA LYS A 446 -18.97 -17.97 27.72
C LYS A 446 -19.29 -16.66 27.00
N ALA A 447 -19.16 -16.63 25.67
CA ALA A 447 -19.50 -15.45 24.88
C ALA A 447 -20.98 -15.06 24.98
N ILE A 448 -21.90 -16.04 24.99
CA ILE A 448 -23.34 -15.78 25.18
C ILE A 448 -23.60 -15.19 26.58
N GLU A 449 -22.99 -15.77 27.62
CA GLU A 449 -23.11 -15.27 29.00
C GLU A 449 -22.62 -13.83 29.12
N GLU A 450 -21.41 -13.55 28.63
CA GLU A 450 -20.78 -12.23 28.68
C GLU A 450 -21.61 -11.18 27.94
N VAL A 451 -22.05 -11.46 26.72
CA VAL A 451 -22.85 -10.52 25.92
C VAL A 451 -24.19 -10.20 26.58
N LEU A 452 -24.93 -11.23 27.04
CA LEU A 452 -26.27 -11.04 27.61
C LEU A 452 -26.23 -10.41 29.02
N SER A 453 -25.13 -10.58 29.77
CA SER A 453 -24.95 -10.02 31.11
C SER A 453 -24.17 -8.70 31.17
N SER A 454 -23.63 -8.22 30.03
CA SER A 454 -22.85 -6.98 29.97
C SER A 454 -23.69 -5.75 30.31
N HIS A 455 -23.07 -4.78 31.00
CA HIS A 455 -23.64 -3.46 31.29
C HIS A 455 -23.24 -2.39 30.26
N ASP A 456 -22.50 -2.80 29.23
CA ASP A 456 -22.02 -1.91 28.18
C ASP A 456 -23.05 -1.80 27.06
N ARG A 457 -23.18 -0.60 26.50
CA ARG A 457 -24.00 -0.37 25.31
C ARG A 457 -23.39 -0.95 24.05
N VAL A 458 -22.06 -0.98 23.96
CA VAL A 458 -21.33 -1.53 22.81
C VAL A 458 -20.47 -2.66 23.31
N HIS A 459 -20.69 -3.85 22.76
CA HIS A 459 -19.95 -5.06 23.10
C HIS A 459 -19.36 -5.68 21.84
N GLY A 460 -18.12 -6.17 21.91
CA GLY A 460 -17.43 -6.85 20.82
C GLY A 460 -17.58 -8.36 20.88
N LEU A 461 -17.62 -9.02 19.72
CA LEU A 461 -17.48 -10.46 19.58
C LEU A 461 -16.40 -10.74 18.54
N GLN A 462 -15.20 -11.05 19.01
CA GLN A 462 -14.08 -11.44 18.16
C GLN A 462 -14.20 -12.94 17.86
N GLY A 463 -14.41 -13.30 16.60
CA GLY A 463 -14.58 -14.70 16.22
C GLY A 463 -13.72 -15.09 15.02
N LEU A 464 -12.83 -16.05 15.23
CA LEU A 464 -11.96 -16.60 14.19
C LEU A 464 -12.78 -17.23 13.05
N ALA A 465 -12.19 -17.30 11.86
CA ALA A 465 -12.81 -17.92 10.70
C ALA A 465 -13.24 -19.37 11.00
N GLY A 466 -14.56 -19.62 11.03
CA GLY A 466 -15.11 -20.97 11.27
C GLY A 466 -15.32 -21.34 12.74
N SER A 467 -15.41 -20.37 13.66
CA SER A 467 -15.67 -20.60 15.10
C SER A 467 -17.14 -20.83 15.48
N GLY A 468 -18.05 -20.92 14.50
CA GLY A 468 -19.48 -21.18 14.74
C GLY A 468 -20.29 -19.96 15.18
N LYS A 469 -19.94 -18.75 14.68
CA LYS A 469 -20.64 -17.47 14.97
C LYS A 469 -22.16 -17.56 14.88
N THR A 470 -22.71 -18.21 13.84
CA THR A 470 -24.15 -18.33 13.59
C THR A 470 -24.93 -18.92 14.78
N SER A 471 -24.40 -19.99 15.40
CA SER A 471 -25.05 -20.64 16.55
C SER A 471 -25.05 -19.75 17.79
N THR A 472 -23.94 -19.03 18.03
CA THR A 472 -23.79 -18.07 19.13
C THR A 472 -24.77 -16.90 18.96
N LEU A 473 -24.82 -16.30 17.77
CA LEU A 473 -25.69 -15.16 17.47
C LEU A 473 -27.18 -15.53 17.55
N SER A 474 -27.56 -16.72 17.08
CA SER A 474 -28.92 -17.25 17.22
C SER A 474 -29.33 -17.36 18.69
N SER A 475 -28.44 -17.84 19.56
CA SER A 475 -28.69 -17.95 21.00
C SER A 475 -28.80 -16.58 21.67
N ILE A 476 -27.92 -15.63 21.33
CA ILE A 476 -27.97 -14.25 21.86
C ILE A 476 -29.28 -13.58 21.45
N ARG A 477 -29.70 -13.72 20.18
CA ARG A 477 -30.98 -13.20 19.67
C ARG A 477 -32.15 -13.71 20.50
N GLU A 478 -32.22 -15.02 20.73
CA GLU A 478 -33.30 -15.61 21.52
C GLU A 478 -33.32 -15.12 22.97
N GLY A 479 -32.14 -14.98 23.58
CA GLY A 479 -32.01 -14.41 24.92
C GLY A 479 -32.52 -12.97 24.99
N ALA A 480 -32.22 -12.16 23.98
CA ALA A 480 -32.63 -10.76 23.90
C ALA A 480 -34.12 -10.58 23.61
N GLU A 481 -34.68 -11.29 22.62
CA GLU A 481 -36.10 -11.19 22.25
C GLU A 481 -37.03 -11.62 23.39
N ARG A 482 -36.67 -12.69 24.12
CA ARG A 482 -37.43 -13.16 25.29
C ARG A 482 -37.46 -12.13 26.43
N ASN A 483 -36.52 -11.18 26.44
CA ASN A 483 -36.41 -10.12 27.44
C ASN A 483 -36.76 -8.73 26.89
N GLY A 484 -37.56 -8.69 25.81
CA GLY A 484 -38.20 -7.46 25.33
C GLY A 484 -37.35 -6.59 24.39
N TYR A 485 -36.23 -7.10 23.88
CA TYR A 485 -35.45 -6.41 22.85
C TYR A 485 -35.94 -6.77 21.44
N ALA A 486 -35.97 -5.79 20.53
CA ALA A 486 -35.97 -6.05 19.09
C ALA A 486 -34.54 -6.32 18.62
N VAL A 487 -34.32 -7.41 17.88
CA VAL A 487 -32.99 -7.73 17.35
C VAL A 487 -32.95 -7.45 15.86
N GLU A 488 -32.04 -6.60 15.44
CA GLU A 488 -31.81 -6.23 14.04
C GLU A 488 -30.34 -6.41 13.67
N GLY A 489 -30.08 -7.01 12.51
CA GLY A 489 -28.76 -7.32 12.01
C GLY A 489 -28.32 -6.37 10.90
N PHE A 490 -27.04 -6.01 10.88
CA PHE A 490 -26.42 -5.28 9.80
C PHE A 490 -25.10 -5.92 9.39
N ALA A 491 -24.76 -5.83 8.12
CA ALA A 491 -23.42 -6.17 7.66
C ALA A 491 -23.01 -5.33 6.45
N PRO A 492 -21.71 -5.13 6.19
CA PRO A 492 -21.23 -4.37 5.03
C PRO A 492 -21.58 -5.03 3.68
N THR A 493 -21.72 -6.36 3.64
CA THR A 493 -22.00 -7.11 2.40
C THR A 493 -23.34 -7.83 2.46
N SER A 494 -24.04 -7.92 1.32
CA SER A 494 -25.30 -8.67 1.22
C SER A 494 -25.15 -10.15 1.63
N ARG A 495 -23.99 -10.74 1.38
CA ARG A 495 -23.68 -12.11 1.78
C ARG A 495 -23.65 -12.28 3.31
N ALA A 496 -22.95 -11.40 4.02
CA ALA A 496 -22.95 -11.43 5.49
C ALA A 496 -24.35 -11.16 6.07
N THR A 497 -25.17 -10.32 5.41
CA THR A 497 -26.58 -10.16 5.82
C THR A 497 -27.40 -11.44 5.64
N ALA A 498 -27.13 -12.24 4.60
CA ALA A 498 -27.79 -13.53 4.41
C ALA A 498 -27.41 -14.51 5.53
N GLN A 499 -26.14 -14.55 5.95
CA GLN A 499 -25.68 -15.38 7.07
C GLN A 499 -26.36 -15.02 8.40
N LEU A 500 -26.59 -13.72 8.65
CA LEU A 500 -27.39 -13.28 9.80
C LEU A 500 -28.85 -13.75 9.70
N ARG A 501 -29.46 -13.70 8.50
CA ARG A 501 -30.82 -14.21 8.28
C ARG A 501 -30.91 -15.71 8.50
N ASP A 502 -29.89 -16.48 8.12
CA ASP A 502 -29.81 -17.91 8.40
C ASP A 502 -29.75 -18.20 9.91
N ALA A 503 -29.21 -17.28 10.71
CA ALA A 503 -29.26 -17.34 12.19
C ALA A 503 -30.63 -16.93 12.78
N GLY A 504 -31.61 -16.59 11.94
CA GLY A 504 -32.93 -16.10 12.33
C GLY A 504 -32.99 -14.62 12.66
N ILE A 505 -31.97 -13.82 12.30
CA ILE A 505 -31.90 -12.38 12.58
C ILE A 505 -32.46 -11.60 11.39
N SER A 506 -33.38 -10.66 11.64
CA SER A 506 -33.81 -9.71 10.61
C SER A 506 -32.65 -8.80 10.25
N ALA A 507 -32.07 -8.95 9.05
CA ALA A 507 -30.85 -8.25 8.68
C ALA A 507 -30.90 -7.52 7.33
N ASP A 508 -30.24 -6.36 7.25
CA ASP A 508 -30.07 -5.52 6.06
C ASP A 508 -28.63 -5.01 5.94
N THR A 509 -28.24 -4.42 4.80
CA THR A 509 -26.88 -3.89 4.67
C THR A 509 -26.69 -2.62 5.51
N LEU A 510 -25.50 -2.46 6.12
CA LEU A 510 -25.17 -1.27 6.92
C LEU A 510 -25.35 0.02 6.09
N GLN A 511 -24.86 0.03 4.85
CA GLN A 511 -25.06 1.15 3.92
C GLN A 511 -26.55 1.42 3.64
N GLY A 512 -27.36 0.38 3.53
CA GLY A 512 -28.81 0.48 3.30
C GLY A 512 -29.56 1.08 4.49
N PHE A 513 -29.11 0.80 5.72
CA PHE A 513 -29.59 1.46 6.94
C PHE A 513 -29.17 2.94 6.96
N LEU A 514 -27.90 3.23 6.69
CA LEU A 514 -27.38 4.59 6.68
C LEU A 514 -28.07 5.49 5.64
N ALA A 515 -28.40 4.94 4.46
CA ALA A 515 -29.04 5.69 3.37
C ALA A 515 -30.51 6.05 3.62
N ARG A 516 -31.25 5.28 4.43
CA ARG A 516 -32.70 5.50 4.68
C ARG A 516 -32.99 6.70 5.57
N GLY A 517 -31.97 7.27 6.24
CA GLY A 517 -32.14 8.34 7.23
C GLY A 517 -32.85 7.80 8.48
N GLY A 518 -32.24 7.96 9.66
CA GLY A 518 -32.74 7.36 10.91
C GLY A 518 -34.17 7.75 11.33
N GLN A 519 -34.80 8.69 10.63
CA GLN A 519 -36.16 9.17 10.90
C GLN A 519 -37.29 8.22 10.46
N GLU A 520 -37.05 7.25 9.56
CA GLU A 520 -38.12 6.30 9.21
C GLU A 520 -38.26 5.13 10.19
N GLN A 521 -37.20 4.75 10.92
CA GLN A 521 -37.28 3.68 11.94
C GLN A 521 -37.60 4.19 13.35
N THR A 522 -37.35 5.47 13.67
CA THR A 522 -37.89 6.12 14.89
C THR A 522 -39.40 6.41 14.80
N LYS A 523 -40.08 5.99 13.72
CA LYS A 523 -41.56 5.88 13.69
C LYS A 523 -42.08 4.63 14.42
N GLY A 524 -41.20 3.76 14.92
CA GLY A 524 -41.55 2.71 15.87
C GLY A 524 -41.85 3.27 17.26
N ASP A 525 -42.32 2.40 18.16
CA ASP A 525 -42.52 2.71 19.58
C ASP A 525 -41.18 3.17 20.21
N PRO A 526 -41.03 4.45 20.61
CA PRO A 526 -39.78 4.98 21.17
C PRO A 526 -39.38 4.30 22.49
N ASP A 527 -40.28 3.55 23.13
CA ASP A 527 -40.01 2.77 24.34
C ASP A 527 -39.45 1.36 24.04
N ARG A 528 -39.39 0.94 22.77
CA ARG A 528 -38.89 -0.37 22.37
C ARG A 528 -37.36 -0.38 22.34
N ARG A 529 -36.75 -1.24 23.15
CA ARG A 529 -35.28 -1.42 23.22
C ARG A 529 -34.76 -2.23 22.04
N HIS A 530 -33.69 -1.78 21.38
CA HIS A 530 -33.06 -2.54 20.29
C HIS A 530 -31.72 -3.14 20.71
N LEU A 531 -31.45 -4.35 20.20
CA LEU A 531 -30.12 -4.94 20.15
C LEU A 531 -29.72 -5.05 18.67
N TYR A 532 -28.84 -4.15 18.25
CA TYR A 532 -28.27 -4.16 16.91
C TYR A 532 -27.06 -5.07 16.85
N MET A 533 -27.02 -6.00 15.89
CA MET A 533 -25.89 -6.87 15.65
C MET A 533 -25.20 -6.49 14.35
N VAL A 534 -23.94 -6.10 14.37
CA VAL A 534 -23.18 -5.72 13.17
C VAL A 534 -22.14 -6.80 12.87
N ASP A 535 -22.36 -7.65 11.87
CA ASP A 535 -21.42 -8.71 11.49
C ASP A 535 -20.42 -8.24 10.42
N GLU A 536 -19.26 -8.89 10.40
CA GLU A 536 -18.09 -8.49 9.62
C GLU A 536 -17.70 -7.02 9.87
N SER A 537 -17.72 -6.60 11.15
CA SER A 537 -17.41 -5.24 11.59
C SER A 537 -16.01 -4.76 11.23
N SER A 538 -15.06 -5.68 10.95
CA SER A 538 -13.73 -5.33 10.42
C SER A 538 -13.78 -4.73 9.01
N LEU A 539 -14.87 -4.92 8.27
CA LEU A 539 -15.08 -4.34 6.95
C LEU A 539 -15.77 -2.95 6.98
N ALA A 540 -16.23 -2.49 8.15
CA ALA A 540 -16.90 -1.20 8.30
C ALA A 540 -15.88 -0.05 8.45
N SER A 541 -16.13 1.06 7.76
CA SER A 541 -15.28 2.25 7.83
C SER A 541 -15.58 3.13 9.04
N THR A 542 -14.64 4.00 9.41
CA THR A 542 -14.84 4.95 10.53
C THR A 542 -16.08 5.83 10.30
N ARG A 543 -16.28 6.34 9.08
CA ARG A 543 -17.45 7.17 8.74
C ARG A 543 -18.76 6.41 8.87
N GLN A 544 -18.79 5.15 8.42
CA GLN A 544 -19.97 4.28 8.55
C GLN A 544 -20.29 4.00 10.01
N MET A 545 -19.29 3.68 10.82
CA MET A 545 -19.47 3.38 12.24
C MET A 545 -19.90 4.62 13.03
N GLN A 546 -19.29 5.78 12.80
CA GLN A 546 -19.72 7.05 13.38
C GLN A 546 -21.20 7.33 13.05
N SER A 547 -21.55 7.29 11.77
CA SER A 547 -22.92 7.55 11.31
C SER A 547 -23.94 6.55 11.86
N PHE A 548 -23.50 5.31 12.13
CA PHE A 548 -24.32 4.28 12.76
C PHE A 548 -24.56 4.61 14.25
N MET A 549 -23.49 4.90 14.99
CA MET A 549 -23.55 5.24 16.43
C MET A 549 -24.33 6.53 16.70
N GLU A 550 -24.33 7.49 15.79
CA GLU A 550 -25.13 8.72 15.88
C GLU A 550 -26.64 8.50 15.66
N LYS A 551 -27.03 7.37 15.04
CA LYS A 551 -28.42 7.07 14.68
C LYS A 551 -29.15 6.17 15.68
N ILE A 552 -28.42 5.43 16.51
CA ILE A 552 -29.02 4.54 17.51
C ILE A 552 -29.51 5.33 18.73
N GLY A 553 -30.59 4.86 19.35
CA GLY A 553 -31.19 5.46 20.54
C GLY A 553 -30.34 5.27 21.80
N PRO A 554 -30.54 6.09 22.84
CA PRO A 554 -29.71 6.08 24.05
C PRO A 554 -29.80 4.79 24.88
N GLN A 555 -30.88 4.01 24.73
CA GLN A 555 -31.09 2.73 25.42
C GLN A 555 -30.77 1.52 24.54
N ASP A 556 -30.38 1.75 23.28
CA ASP A 556 -30.05 0.68 22.35
C ASP A 556 -28.66 0.11 22.65
N ARG A 557 -28.56 -1.20 22.40
CA ARG A 557 -27.34 -1.99 22.52
C ARG A 557 -26.80 -2.36 21.15
N VAL A 558 -25.49 -2.47 21.04
CA VAL A 558 -24.77 -2.85 19.82
C VAL A 558 -23.83 -4.01 20.14
N LEU A 559 -23.95 -5.09 19.37
CA LEU A 559 -23.00 -6.18 19.33
C LEU A 559 -22.21 -6.09 18.02
N LEU A 560 -20.93 -5.72 18.10
CA LEU A 560 -20.02 -5.67 16.95
C LEU A 560 -19.32 -7.02 16.81
N VAL A 561 -19.58 -7.74 15.73
CA VAL A 561 -19.05 -9.07 15.45
C VAL A 561 -18.04 -8.97 14.32
N GLY A 562 -16.85 -9.55 14.49
CA GLY A 562 -15.81 -9.46 13.48
C GLY A 562 -14.56 -10.25 13.78
N ASP A 563 -13.60 -10.12 12.88
CA ASP A 563 -12.26 -10.70 12.99
C ASP A 563 -11.23 -9.69 12.48
N THR A 564 -10.44 -9.14 13.41
CA THR A 564 -9.37 -8.17 13.12
C THR A 564 -8.24 -8.74 12.25
N ARG A 565 -8.16 -10.07 12.11
CA ARG A 565 -7.17 -10.77 11.28
C ARG A 565 -7.64 -11.02 9.85
N GLN A 566 -8.92 -10.82 9.54
CA GLN A 566 -9.43 -10.92 8.16
C GLN A 566 -9.26 -9.59 7.40
N HIS A 567 -9.72 -9.52 6.14
CA HIS A 567 -9.64 -8.29 5.36
C HIS A 567 -10.40 -7.16 6.06
N GLN A 568 -9.88 -5.95 5.84
CA GLN A 568 -10.48 -4.71 6.33
C GLN A 568 -11.30 -4.04 5.22
N GLY A 569 -12.08 -3.02 5.60
CA GLY A 569 -12.88 -2.24 4.66
C GLY A 569 -12.03 -1.58 3.57
N VAL A 570 -12.65 -1.26 2.44
CA VAL A 570 -11.98 -0.50 1.36
C VAL A 570 -11.77 0.95 1.78
N ASP A 571 -12.79 1.52 2.42
CA ASP A 571 -12.83 2.89 2.93
C ASP A 571 -11.95 3.04 4.19
N ALA A 572 -11.60 4.28 4.51
CA ALA A 572 -10.65 4.62 5.58
C ALA A 572 -11.07 4.16 6.99
N GLY A 573 -10.05 3.72 7.74
CA GLY A 573 -10.10 3.45 9.18
C GLY A 573 -10.41 2.00 9.55
N LYS A 574 -10.24 1.70 10.85
CA LYS A 574 -10.40 0.37 11.44
C LYS A 574 -11.13 0.42 12.79
N PRO A 575 -12.38 0.93 12.80
CA PRO A 575 -13.09 1.28 14.04
C PRO A 575 -13.30 0.10 14.98
N PHE A 576 -13.51 -1.11 14.46
CA PHE A 576 -13.67 -2.32 15.29
C PHE A 576 -12.41 -2.61 16.11
N GLU A 577 -11.23 -2.54 15.47
CA GLU A 577 -9.94 -2.74 16.13
C GLU A 577 -9.63 -1.59 17.11
N GLN A 578 -9.89 -0.35 16.71
CA GLN A 578 -9.68 0.83 17.57
C GLN A 578 -10.55 0.79 18.83
N MET A 579 -11.81 0.39 18.72
CA MET A 579 -12.69 0.25 19.88
C MET A 579 -12.20 -0.84 20.83
N GLN A 580 -11.70 -1.98 20.31
CA GLN A 580 -11.07 -3.00 21.16
C GLN A 580 -9.85 -2.45 21.89
N GLN A 581 -8.97 -1.73 21.19
CA GLN A 581 -7.78 -1.08 21.78
C GLN A 581 -8.15 -0.02 22.82
N ALA A 582 -9.27 0.68 22.63
CA ALA A 582 -9.81 1.66 23.58
C ALA A 582 -10.57 1.05 24.77
N GLY A 583 -10.56 -0.28 24.93
CA GLY A 583 -11.14 -0.97 26.08
C GLY A 583 -12.58 -1.46 25.90
N MET A 584 -13.09 -1.59 24.67
CA MET A 584 -14.38 -2.25 24.43
C MET A 584 -14.36 -3.70 24.94
N GLN A 585 -15.28 -4.05 25.83
CA GLN A 585 -15.45 -5.44 26.26
C GLN A 585 -15.71 -6.33 25.05
N THR A 586 -14.90 -7.40 24.90
CA THR A 586 -14.93 -8.24 23.71
C THR A 586 -14.85 -9.71 24.07
N SER A 587 -15.95 -10.44 23.88
CA SER A 587 -16.00 -11.89 24.00
C SER A 587 -15.22 -12.57 22.86
N GLN A 588 -14.57 -13.69 23.17
CA GLN A 588 -13.71 -14.43 22.24
C GLN A 588 -14.37 -15.74 21.79
N LEU A 589 -14.38 -15.98 20.47
CA LEU A 589 -14.67 -17.27 19.85
C LEU A 589 -13.39 -17.75 19.12
N ASP A 590 -12.48 -18.30 19.90
CA ASP A 590 -11.11 -18.68 19.53
C ASP A 590 -10.97 -20.14 19.08
N GLN A 591 -11.98 -20.99 19.31
CA GLN A 591 -11.97 -22.37 18.84
C GLN A 591 -12.44 -22.48 17.38
N ILE A 592 -11.52 -22.83 16.47
CA ILE A 592 -11.82 -23.10 15.06
C ILE A 592 -12.42 -24.51 14.91
N MET A 593 -13.55 -24.62 14.20
CA MET A 593 -14.26 -25.90 14.04
C MET A 593 -14.49 -26.31 12.57
N ARG A 594 -13.99 -25.51 11.61
CA ARG A 594 -14.27 -25.70 10.18
C ARG A 594 -13.44 -26.83 9.56
N GLN A 595 -12.16 -26.90 9.88
CA GLN A 595 -11.23 -27.86 9.29
C GLN A 595 -11.45 -29.25 9.91
N LYS A 596 -11.69 -30.26 9.07
CA LYS A 596 -11.82 -31.66 9.50
C LYS A 596 -10.48 -32.40 9.53
N ASP A 597 -9.52 -31.95 8.74
CA ASP A 597 -8.13 -32.41 8.79
C ASP A 597 -7.37 -31.69 9.92
N PRO A 598 -6.89 -32.39 10.96
CA PRO A 598 -6.13 -31.79 12.06
C PRO A 598 -4.85 -31.07 11.61
N GLU A 599 -4.20 -31.55 10.55
CA GLU A 599 -2.96 -30.94 10.05
C GLU A 599 -3.23 -29.61 9.34
N LEU A 600 -4.34 -29.53 8.61
CA LEU A 600 -4.80 -28.25 8.04
C LEU A 600 -5.31 -27.30 9.12
N LEU A 601 -5.95 -27.80 10.18
CA LEU A 601 -6.39 -26.98 11.32
C LEU A 601 -5.19 -26.25 11.96
N ARG A 602 -4.09 -26.96 12.22
CA ARG A 602 -2.85 -26.38 12.77
C ARG A 602 -2.31 -25.23 11.92
N VAL A 603 -2.32 -25.38 10.60
CA VAL A 603 -1.92 -24.31 9.66
C VAL A 603 -2.79 -23.06 9.86
N VAL A 604 -4.11 -23.24 9.90
CA VAL A 604 -5.06 -22.12 10.02
C VAL A 604 -4.94 -21.44 11.39
N GLU A 605 -4.64 -22.19 12.46
CA GLU A 605 -4.35 -21.64 13.78
C GLU A 605 -3.12 -20.71 13.76
N HIS A 606 -2.02 -21.13 13.13
CA HIS A 606 -0.84 -20.28 12.96
C HIS A 606 -1.15 -19.00 12.16
N PHE A 607 -1.90 -19.12 11.05
CA PHE A 607 -2.34 -17.95 10.29
C PHE A 607 -3.22 -17.01 11.10
N SER A 608 -4.10 -17.53 11.97
CA SER A 608 -4.95 -16.70 12.84
C SER A 608 -4.16 -15.88 13.88
N LYS A 609 -2.93 -16.30 14.17
CA LYS A 609 -2.02 -15.64 15.12
C LYS A 609 -0.98 -14.73 14.44
N ASN A 610 -1.09 -14.50 13.13
CA ASN A 610 -0.06 -13.85 12.30
C ASN A 610 1.30 -14.60 12.26
N GLU A 611 1.33 -15.90 12.57
CA GLU A 611 2.53 -16.73 12.46
C GLU A 611 2.66 -17.28 11.01
N THR A 612 2.60 -16.37 10.03
CA THR A 612 2.42 -16.69 8.61
C THR A 612 3.55 -17.53 8.03
N ALA A 613 4.81 -17.20 8.34
CA ALA A 613 5.94 -18.00 7.89
C ALA A 613 5.88 -19.45 8.41
N VAL A 614 5.43 -19.65 9.66
CA VAL A 614 5.28 -20.99 10.25
C VAL A 614 4.16 -21.75 9.55
N GLY A 615 3.00 -21.12 9.34
CA GLY A 615 1.88 -21.72 8.62
C GLY A 615 2.22 -22.14 7.19
N VAL A 616 2.99 -21.32 6.46
CA VAL A 616 3.49 -21.66 5.12
C VAL A 616 4.46 -22.84 5.17
N GLY A 617 5.39 -22.87 6.14
CA GLY A 617 6.31 -23.99 6.33
C GLY A 617 5.59 -25.30 6.62
N LEU A 618 4.51 -25.28 7.41
CA LEU A 618 3.67 -26.45 7.66
C LEU A 618 2.95 -26.93 6.38
N LEU A 619 2.40 -26.02 5.57
CA LEU A 619 1.80 -26.40 4.29
C LEU A 619 2.83 -27.07 3.36
N GLN A 620 4.07 -26.58 3.34
CA GLN A 620 5.16 -27.20 2.56
C GLN A 620 5.46 -28.61 3.06
N GLN A 621 5.62 -28.79 4.38
CA GLN A 621 5.85 -30.10 4.99
C GLN A 621 4.72 -31.10 4.72
N GLN A 622 3.49 -30.61 4.61
CA GLN A 622 2.30 -31.40 4.28
C GLN A 622 2.16 -31.68 2.76
N GLY A 623 3.07 -31.20 1.91
CA GLY A 623 2.98 -31.35 0.45
C GLY A 623 1.86 -30.55 -0.21
N ARG A 624 1.41 -29.47 0.44
CA ARG A 624 0.30 -28.60 0.01
C ARG A 624 0.77 -27.36 -0.75
N VAL A 625 2.07 -27.18 -0.96
CA VAL A 625 2.64 -26.09 -1.75
C VAL A 625 3.29 -26.67 -3.01
N THR A 626 2.91 -26.14 -4.17
CA THR A 626 3.49 -26.50 -5.47
C THR A 626 4.16 -25.27 -6.07
N GLU A 627 5.47 -25.36 -6.31
CA GLU A 627 6.23 -24.31 -6.99
C GLU A 627 6.24 -24.52 -8.50
N ILE A 628 5.78 -23.52 -9.24
CA ILE A 628 5.81 -23.45 -10.71
C ILE A 628 6.19 -22.01 -11.07
N PRO A 629 7.48 -21.75 -11.40
CA PRO A 629 7.97 -20.40 -11.67
C PRO A 629 7.22 -19.70 -12.80
N ASP A 630 6.96 -20.41 -13.89
CA ASP A 630 6.26 -19.88 -15.05
C ASP A 630 4.77 -19.66 -14.78
N ASN A 631 4.27 -18.44 -15.06
CA ASN A 631 2.90 -18.07 -14.77
C ASN A 631 1.88 -18.86 -15.59
N ALA A 632 2.13 -19.09 -16.88
CA ALA A 632 1.20 -19.80 -17.75
C ALA A 632 1.06 -21.27 -17.35
N GLN A 633 2.19 -21.94 -17.10
CA GLN A 633 2.20 -23.32 -16.61
C GLN A 633 1.55 -23.46 -15.23
N ARG A 634 1.73 -22.46 -14.35
CA ARG A 634 1.10 -22.46 -13.03
C ARG A 634 -0.42 -22.36 -13.14
N ILE A 635 -0.93 -21.46 -13.98
CA ILE A 635 -2.35 -21.31 -14.26
C ILE A 635 -2.92 -22.61 -14.87
N GLU A 636 -2.21 -23.23 -15.81
CA GLU A 636 -2.61 -24.51 -16.40
C GLU A 636 -2.67 -25.64 -15.35
N ALA A 637 -1.71 -25.69 -14.43
CA ALA A 637 -1.70 -26.67 -13.35
C ALA A 637 -2.88 -26.48 -12.38
N ILE A 638 -3.23 -25.23 -12.05
CA ILE A 638 -4.42 -24.92 -11.25
C ILE A 638 -5.68 -25.37 -12.00
N ALA A 639 -5.78 -25.08 -13.30
CA ALA A 639 -6.92 -25.46 -14.12
C ALA A 639 -7.14 -26.98 -14.17
N LYS A 640 -6.06 -27.74 -14.38
CA LYS A 640 -6.07 -29.21 -14.35
C LYS A 640 -6.47 -29.75 -12.99
N ASP A 641 -5.94 -29.18 -11.90
CA ASP A 641 -6.27 -29.65 -10.55
C ASP A 641 -7.72 -29.33 -10.16
N TYR A 642 -8.24 -28.19 -10.61
CA TYR A 642 -9.66 -27.86 -10.48
C TYR A 642 -10.52 -28.84 -11.27
N ALA A 643 -10.23 -29.06 -12.56
CA ALA A 643 -11.03 -29.90 -13.45
C ALA A 643 -11.06 -31.37 -13.01
N ALA A 644 -10.03 -31.84 -12.31
CA ALA A 644 -10.01 -33.19 -11.74
C ALA A 644 -11.07 -33.39 -10.64
N LYS A 645 -11.41 -32.34 -9.87
CA LYS A 645 -12.41 -32.36 -8.79
C LYS A 645 -13.11 -31.00 -8.68
N PRO A 646 -14.02 -30.67 -9.61
CA PRO A 646 -14.63 -29.33 -9.65
C PRO A 646 -15.68 -29.12 -8.56
N GLU A 647 -16.29 -30.19 -8.05
CA GLU A 647 -17.30 -30.16 -7.01
C GLU A 647 -16.71 -29.65 -5.69
N ASN A 648 -17.40 -28.70 -5.03
CA ASN A 648 -16.98 -28.09 -3.76
C ASN A 648 -15.51 -27.60 -3.74
N THR A 649 -15.00 -27.18 -4.91
CA THR A 649 -13.67 -26.58 -5.04
C THR A 649 -13.80 -25.08 -5.33
N LEU A 650 -13.04 -24.26 -4.61
CA LEU A 650 -12.92 -22.82 -4.84
C LEU A 650 -11.50 -22.49 -5.27
N VAL A 651 -11.35 -21.68 -6.32
CA VAL A 651 -10.06 -21.10 -6.67
C VAL A 651 -9.99 -19.65 -6.19
N VAL A 652 -8.90 -19.30 -5.51
CA VAL A 652 -8.68 -17.96 -4.96
C VAL A 652 -7.46 -17.33 -5.62
N SER A 653 -7.64 -16.08 -6.04
CA SER A 653 -6.62 -15.24 -6.69
C SER A 653 -6.40 -13.94 -5.91
N PRO A 654 -5.20 -13.35 -6.00
CA PRO A 654 -4.90 -12.07 -5.35
C PRO A 654 -5.54 -10.89 -6.07
N ASP A 655 -5.67 -10.96 -7.39
CA ASP A 655 -6.11 -9.86 -8.24
C ASP A 655 -7.08 -10.29 -9.35
N ASN A 656 -7.74 -9.31 -9.97
CA ASN A 656 -8.73 -9.54 -11.01
C ASN A 656 -8.15 -9.96 -12.37
N ALA A 657 -6.88 -9.68 -12.66
CA ALA A 657 -6.24 -10.13 -13.89
C ALA A 657 -5.96 -11.63 -13.80
N SER A 658 -5.25 -12.07 -12.76
CA SER A 658 -5.03 -13.48 -12.45
C SER A 658 -6.35 -14.27 -12.38
N ARG A 659 -7.40 -13.69 -11.78
CA ARG A 659 -8.74 -14.30 -11.74
C ARG A 659 -9.28 -14.64 -13.14
N ARG A 660 -9.13 -13.72 -14.10
CA ARG A 660 -9.63 -13.90 -15.48
C ARG A 660 -8.83 -14.98 -16.20
N ASP A 661 -7.50 -14.92 -16.10
CA ASP A 661 -6.63 -15.88 -16.78
C ASP A 661 -6.87 -17.31 -16.26
N ILE A 662 -7.07 -17.47 -14.94
CA ILE A 662 -7.41 -18.76 -14.33
C ILE A 662 -8.83 -19.22 -14.72
N ASN A 663 -9.81 -18.31 -14.76
CA ASN A 663 -11.16 -18.65 -15.22
C ASN A 663 -11.14 -19.20 -16.65
N ASP A 664 -10.42 -18.54 -17.57
CA ASP A 664 -10.33 -18.95 -18.96
C ASP A 664 -9.61 -20.30 -19.09
N ALA A 665 -8.53 -20.52 -18.34
CA ALA A 665 -7.82 -21.79 -18.30
C ALA A 665 -8.68 -22.95 -17.76
N ILE A 666 -9.38 -22.74 -16.63
CA ILE A 666 -10.31 -23.73 -16.06
C ILE A 666 -11.40 -24.07 -17.06
N ARG A 667 -12.01 -23.06 -17.67
CA ARG A 667 -13.08 -23.25 -18.65
C ARG A 667 -12.63 -24.08 -19.85
N ASN A 668 -11.44 -23.80 -20.37
CA ASN A 668 -10.85 -24.55 -21.48
C ASN A 668 -10.61 -26.02 -21.10
N GLU A 669 -10.10 -26.29 -19.90
CA GLU A 669 -9.90 -27.65 -19.40
C GLU A 669 -11.24 -28.39 -19.24
N LEU A 670 -12.26 -27.75 -18.68
CA LEU A 670 -13.60 -28.33 -18.51
C LEU A 670 -14.33 -28.61 -19.83
N LYS A 671 -14.08 -27.80 -20.87
CA LYS A 671 -14.54 -28.09 -22.23
C LYS A 671 -13.81 -29.27 -22.85
N GLY A 672 -12.52 -29.40 -22.55
CA GLY A 672 -11.70 -30.53 -22.96
C GLY A 672 -12.22 -31.86 -22.38
N SER A 673 -12.62 -31.84 -21.10
CA SER A 673 -13.19 -33.01 -20.40
C SER A 673 -14.68 -33.24 -20.66
N GLY A 674 -15.38 -32.27 -21.27
CA GLY A 674 -16.80 -32.37 -21.61
C GLY A 674 -17.76 -32.04 -20.46
N ILE A 675 -17.26 -31.51 -19.34
CA ILE A 675 -18.07 -31.02 -18.22
C ILE A 675 -18.79 -29.73 -18.62
N VAL A 676 -18.11 -28.87 -19.39
CA VAL A 676 -18.69 -27.66 -19.99
C VAL A 676 -18.93 -27.92 -21.47
N SER A 677 -20.08 -27.47 -21.98
CA SER A 677 -20.40 -27.59 -23.40
C SER A 677 -19.40 -26.83 -24.28
N LYS A 678 -19.14 -27.35 -25.48
CA LYS A 678 -18.31 -26.68 -26.49
C LYS A 678 -19.06 -25.61 -27.26
N ASP A 679 -20.38 -25.51 -27.07
CA ASP A 679 -21.24 -24.56 -27.78
C ASP A 679 -21.25 -23.20 -27.07
N ASP A 680 -20.43 -22.27 -27.57
CA ASP A 680 -20.26 -20.93 -27.02
C ASP A 680 -21.35 -19.97 -27.44
N HIS A 681 -21.90 -19.26 -26.45
CA HIS A 681 -22.88 -18.21 -26.63
C HIS A 681 -22.27 -16.90 -26.15
N ARG A 682 -22.01 -16.00 -27.11
CA ARG A 682 -21.44 -14.69 -26.84
C ARG A 682 -22.47 -13.75 -26.23
N MET A 683 -22.14 -13.13 -25.10
CA MET A 683 -23.01 -12.24 -24.34
C MET A 683 -22.24 -11.02 -23.84
N ASP A 684 -22.92 -9.88 -23.71
CA ASP A 684 -22.30 -8.67 -23.18
C ASP A 684 -22.55 -8.55 -21.68
N VAL A 685 -21.47 -8.30 -20.93
CA VAL A 685 -21.49 -8.18 -19.47
C VAL A 685 -20.84 -6.86 -19.03
N LEU A 686 -21.25 -6.37 -17.86
CA LEU A 686 -20.75 -5.13 -17.28
C LEU A 686 -19.65 -5.43 -16.24
N THR A 687 -18.45 -4.92 -16.50
CA THR A 687 -17.34 -4.93 -15.54
C THR A 687 -17.23 -3.56 -14.90
N GLN A 688 -17.27 -3.49 -13.56
CA GLN A 688 -17.17 -2.22 -12.84
C GLN A 688 -15.80 -1.57 -13.03
N ARG A 689 -15.78 -0.24 -13.24
CA ARG A 689 -14.57 0.60 -13.26
C ARG A 689 -14.10 0.87 -11.82
N SER A 690 -13.61 -0.17 -11.13
CA SER A 690 -13.25 -0.12 -9.71
C SER A 690 -12.03 0.74 -9.38
N GLU A 691 -11.24 1.09 -10.40
CA GLU A 691 -10.11 2.00 -10.28
C GLU A 691 -10.53 3.46 -10.07
N LEU A 692 -11.78 3.82 -10.40
CA LEU A 692 -12.34 5.15 -10.18
C LEU A 692 -12.85 5.30 -8.73
N THR A 693 -12.26 6.23 -7.97
CA THR A 693 -12.78 6.65 -6.66
C THR A 693 -14.09 7.42 -6.77
N SER A 694 -14.71 7.77 -5.65
CA SER A 694 -15.88 8.66 -5.67
C SER A 694 -15.56 10.01 -6.30
N VAL A 695 -14.41 10.57 -5.93
CA VAL A 695 -13.90 11.84 -6.46
C VAL A 695 -13.50 11.72 -7.94
N ASP A 696 -12.91 10.61 -8.38
CA ASP A 696 -12.59 10.43 -9.80
C ASP A 696 -13.82 10.50 -10.70
N ARG A 697 -14.97 10.04 -10.20
CA ARG A 697 -16.24 10.07 -10.93
C ARG A 697 -16.81 11.48 -11.09
N GLU A 698 -16.27 12.48 -10.40
CA GLU A 698 -16.66 13.88 -10.55
C GLU A 698 -15.97 14.54 -11.76
N TRP A 699 -15.02 13.86 -12.40
CA TRP A 699 -14.21 14.40 -13.48
C TRP A 699 -14.45 13.71 -14.82
N ALA A 700 -14.85 14.50 -15.82
CA ALA A 700 -15.15 14.03 -17.17
C ALA A 700 -13.97 13.29 -17.83
N SER A 701 -12.73 13.71 -17.58
CA SER A 701 -11.51 13.11 -18.16
C SER A 701 -11.29 11.65 -17.79
N ASN A 702 -11.94 11.16 -16.72
CA ASN A 702 -11.80 9.77 -16.27
C ASN A 702 -12.76 8.80 -16.99
N TYR A 703 -13.72 9.35 -17.74
CA TYR A 703 -14.66 8.61 -18.56
C TYR A 703 -14.15 8.44 -19.98
N GLN A 704 -14.63 7.38 -20.63
CA GLN A 704 -14.36 7.09 -22.03
C GLN A 704 -15.69 6.90 -22.76
N GLN A 705 -15.71 7.21 -24.06
CA GLN A 705 -16.84 6.88 -24.91
C GLN A 705 -17.13 5.38 -24.84
N GLY A 706 -18.39 5.02 -24.64
CA GLY A 706 -18.83 3.63 -24.46
C GLY A 706 -18.88 3.16 -23.00
N ASP A 707 -18.35 3.91 -22.03
CA ASP A 707 -18.56 3.59 -20.62
C ASP A 707 -20.07 3.60 -20.30
N VAL A 708 -20.51 2.66 -19.46
CA VAL A 708 -21.92 2.53 -19.05
C VAL A 708 -22.07 3.04 -17.62
N LEU A 709 -22.95 4.01 -17.41
CA LEU A 709 -23.20 4.65 -16.11
C LEU A 709 -24.52 4.16 -15.51
N PHE A 710 -24.49 3.77 -14.24
CA PHE A 710 -25.67 3.44 -13.45
C PHE A 710 -25.95 4.54 -12.43
N TYR A 711 -27.16 5.10 -12.44
CA TYR A 711 -27.55 6.20 -11.56
C TYR A 711 -28.39 5.69 -10.41
N THR A 712 -27.81 5.61 -9.21
CA THR A 712 -28.55 5.09 -8.05
C THR A 712 -29.76 5.96 -7.70
N ARG A 713 -29.61 7.29 -7.76
CA ARG A 713 -30.65 8.27 -7.41
C ARG A 713 -31.30 8.97 -8.61
N GLY A 714 -30.70 8.88 -9.81
CA GLY A 714 -31.13 9.65 -10.98
C GLY A 714 -30.86 11.15 -10.86
N SER A 715 -31.38 11.94 -11.80
CA SER A 715 -31.40 13.40 -11.79
C SER A 715 -32.65 13.92 -12.47
N LYS A 716 -33.55 14.56 -11.71
CA LYS A 716 -34.77 15.18 -12.25
C LYS A 716 -34.45 16.34 -13.18
N GLU A 717 -33.44 17.15 -12.85
CA GLU A 717 -32.99 18.30 -13.65
C GLU A 717 -32.59 17.86 -15.07
N HIS A 718 -31.89 16.73 -15.16
CA HIS A 718 -31.37 16.21 -16.42
C HIS A 718 -32.25 15.12 -17.04
N GLY A 719 -33.44 14.84 -16.46
CA GLY A 719 -34.36 13.82 -16.95
C GLY A 719 -33.78 12.40 -16.95
N ILE A 720 -32.98 12.08 -15.94
CA ILE A 720 -32.38 10.76 -15.69
C ILE A 720 -33.16 10.11 -14.55
N GLU A 721 -33.76 8.95 -14.82
CA GLU A 721 -34.55 8.24 -13.81
C GLU A 721 -33.66 7.55 -12.76
N PRO A 722 -34.14 7.37 -11.51
CA PRO A 722 -33.46 6.56 -10.52
C PRO A 722 -33.30 5.11 -11.00
N ARG A 723 -32.13 4.52 -10.73
CA ARG A 723 -31.74 3.16 -11.13
C ARG A 723 -31.69 2.93 -12.65
N ALA A 724 -31.54 3.99 -13.43
CA ALA A 724 -31.37 3.91 -14.88
C ALA A 724 -29.91 3.65 -15.29
N TYR A 725 -29.73 3.12 -16.50
CA TYR A 725 -28.45 3.06 -17.20
C TYR A 725 -28.38 4.12 -18.30
N ALA A 726 -27.18 4.61 -18.59
CA ALA A 726 -26.89 5.41 -19.78
C ALA A 726 -25.46 5.15 -20.26
N THR A 727 -25.19 5.31 -21.55
CA THR A 727 -23.86 5.09 -22.13
C THR A 727 -23.21 6.42 -22.47
N VAL A 728 -21.94 6.60 -22.11
CA VAL A 728 -21.16 7.82 -22.43
C VAL A 728 -21.00 7.92 -23.95
N ALA A 729 -21.58 8.96 -24.54
CA ALA A 729 -21.54 9.27 -25.96
C ALA A 729 -20.34 10.16 -26.31
N SER A 730 -19.99 11.13 -25.46
CA SER A 730 -18.82 11.99 -25.64
C SER A 730 -18.34 12.58 -24.31
N VAL A 731 -17.08 13.02 -24.30
CA VAL A 731 -16.39 13.62 -23.14
C VAL A 731 -15.76 14.94 -23.56
N ASP A 732 -16.06 16.01 -22.83
CA ASP A 732 -15.39 17.30 -22.90
C ASP A 732 -14.63 17.53 -21.58
N ALA A 733 -13.36 17.11 -21.56
CA ALA A 733 -12.52 17.22 -20.38
C ALA A 733 -12.20 18.68 -20.01
N ALA A 734 -12.17 19.60 -20.98
CA ALA A 734 -11.81 20.99 -20.74
C ALA A 734 -12.93 21.74 -19.99
N ALA A 735 -14.19 21.44 -20.31
CA ALA A 735 -15.35 22.02 -19.64
C ALA A 735 -15.89 21.16 -18.49
N ASN A 736 -15.21 20.06 -18.14
CA ASN A 736 -15.68 19.00 -17.23
C ASN A 736 -17.11 18.53 -17.54
N ARG A 737 -17.39 18.16 -18.79
CA ARG A 737 -18.74 17.69 -19.20
C ARG A 737 -18.71 16.32 -19.84
N ILE A 738 -19.73 15.53 -19.54
CA ILE A 738 -20.00 14.27 -20.23
C ILE A 738 -21.36 14.32 -20.89
N THR A 739 -21.46 13.75 -22.08
CA THR A 739 -22.74 13.52 -22.76
C THR A 739 -23.05 12.04 -22.70
N VAL A 740 -24.21 11.69 -22.17
CA VAL A 740 -24.68 10.31 -22.04
C VAL A 740 -25.91 10.08 -22.90
N SER A 741 -26.01 8.91 -23.52
CA SER A 741 -27.17 8.43 -24.25
C SER A 741 -27.98 7.50 -23.35
N LYS A 742 -29.24 7.83 -23.12
CA LYS A 742 -30.19 7.00 -22.36
C LYS A 742 -30.76 5.87 -23.23
N ASP A 743 -31.45 4.92 -22.59
CA ASP A 743 -32.14 3.81 -23.27
C ASP A 743 -33.23 4.29 -24.26
N ASP A 744 -33.82 5.47 -24.04
CA ASP A 744 -34.78 6.10 -24.97
C ASP A 744 -34.13 6.79 -26.17
N GLY A 745 -32.80 6.69 -26.29
CA GLY A 745 -31.99 7.31 -27.34
C GLY A 745 -31.73 8.81 -27.15
N LYS A 746 -32.29 9.44 -26.12
CA LYS A 746 -32.03 10.86 -25.84
C LYS A 746 -30.66 11.04 -25.23
N GLN A 747 -29.95 12.06 -25.69
CA GLN A 747 -28.68 12.47 -25.12
C GLN A 747 -28.87 13.59 -24.10
N VAL A 748 -28.04 13.54 -23.06
CA VAL A 748 -28.05 14.49 -21.95
C VAL A 748 -26.60 14.84 -21.65
N THR A 749 -26.30 16.14 -21.61
CA THR A 749 -24.97 16.65 -21.26
C THR A 749 -25.02 17.30 -19.90
N TYR A 750 -24.10 16.92 -19.02
CA TYR A 750 -24.00 17.48 -17.68
C TYR A 750 -22.56 17.43 -17.15
N ASP A 751 -22.33 18.14 -16.06
CA ASP A 751 -21.08 18.15 -15.31
C ASP A 751 -21.12 17.03 -14.25
N PRO A 752 -20.24 16.01 -14.31
CA PRO A 752 -20.29 14.87 -13.42
C PRO A 752 -20.11 15.23 -11.95
N GLU A 753 -19.44 16.34 -11.61
CA GLU A 753 -19.28 16.84 -10.24
C GLU A 753 -20.64 17.15 -9.57
N ARG A 754 -21.64 17.56 -10.37
CA ARG A 754 -22.96 17.97 -9.85
C ARG A 754 -23.88 16.79 -9.56
N LEU A 755 -23.44 15.56 -9.80
CA LEU A 755 -24.31 14.40 -9.83
C LEU A 755 -23.70 13.25 -9.02
N SER A 756 -24.30 12.97 -7.86
CA SER A 756 -23.83 11.93 -6.95
C SER A 756 -24.49 10.56 -7.19
N GLY A 757 -23.84 9.49 -6.74
CA GLY A 757 -24.40 8.14 -6.76
C GLY A 757 -24.34 7.45 -8.14
N ILE A 758 -23.37 7.85 -8.97
CA ILE A 758 -23.05 7.22 -10.25
C ILE A 758 -22.07 6.07 -10.01
N THR A 759 -22.34 4.91 -10.63
CA THR A 759 -21.37 3.82 -10.78
C THR A 759 -21.01 3.66 -12.25
N ALA A 760 -19.73 3.61 -12.57
CA ALA A 760 -19.24 3.44 -13.95
C ALA A 760 -18.85 1.98 -14.23
N TYR A 761 -19.18 1.51 -15.43
CA TYR A 761 -18.91 0.17 -15.93
C TYR A 761 -18.31 0.25 -17.34
N ARG A 762 -17.60 -0.80 -17.72
CA ARG A 762 -17.23 -1.10 -19.09
C ARG A 762 -18.02 -2.31 -19.56
N GLU A 763 -18.64 -2.20 -20.73
CA GLU A 763 -19.26 -3.34 -21.39
C GLU A 763 -18.20 -4.14 -22.13
N ILE A 764 -18.20 -5.44 -21.91
CA ILE A 764 -17.29 -6.38 -22.58
C ILE A 764 -18.10 -7.60 -23.03
N SER A 765 -17.75 -8.16 -24.20
CA SER A 765 -18.32 -9.44 -24.62
C SER A 765 -17.57 -10.60 -23.97
N ARG A 766 -18.29 -11.62 -23.54
CA ARG A 766 -17.77 -12.89 -23.03
C ARG A 766 -18.57 -14.07 -23.57
N ASP A 767 -17.90 -15.19 -23.74
CA ASP A 767 -18.54 -16.43 -24.17
C ASP A 767 -18.94 -17.28 -22.97
N PHE A 768 -20.19 -17.74 -22.96
CA PHE A 768 -20.75 -18.63 -21.95
C PHE A 768 -21.32 -19.88 -22.62
N ALA A 769 -21.35 -20.99 -21.89
CA ALA A 769 -21.82 -22.28 -22.36
C ALA A 769 -22.59 -23.00 -21.24
N GLN A 770 -23.40 -24.00 -21.62
CA GLN A 770 -24.04 -24.88 -20.65
C GLN A 770 -22.97 -25.57 -19.78
N GLY A 771 -23.21 -25.62 -18.46
CA GLY A 771 -22.26 -26.11 -17.46
C GLY A 771 -21.29 -25.06 -16.94
N ASP A 772 -21.27 -23.83 -17.51
CA ASP A 772 -20.39 -22.78 -16.99
C ASP A 772 -20.79 -22.35 -15.59
N ARG A 773 -19.77 -22.16 -14.73
CA ARG A 773 -19.95 -21.60 -13.40
C ARG A 773 -19.90 -20.08 -13.49
N ILE A 774 -20.90 -19.40 -12.96
CA ILE A 774 -21.01 -17.94 -12.99
C ILE A 774 -21.08 -17.34 -11.59
N GLN A 775 -20.73 -16.07 -11.51
CA GLN A 775 -20.89 -15.19 -10.37
C GLN A 775 -21.73 -13.98 -10.76
N PHE A 776 -22.73 -13.63 -9.96
CA PHE A 776 -23.46 -12.37 -10.12
C PHE A 776 -22.61 -11.20 -9.61
N THR A 777 -22.50 -10.12 -10.39
CA THR A 777 -21.64 -8.96 -10.08
C THR A 777 -22.41 -7.78 -9.48
N SER A 778 -23.74 -7.91 -9.35
CA SER A 778 -24.61 -6.92 -8.72
C SER A 778 -25.85 -7.58 -8.12
N THR A 779 -26.43 -6.94 -7.10
CA THR A 779 -27.66 -7.42 -6.46
C THR A 779 -28.87 -7.12 -7.33
N ASN A 780 -29.69 -8.15 -7.60
CA ASN A 780 -30.98 -8.02 -8.26
C ASN A 780 -32.09 -8.62 -7.37
N ARG A 781 -32.95 -7.73 -6.84
CA ARG A 781 -34.02 -8.11 -5.91
C ARG A 781 -35.15 -8.89 -6.56
N GLU A 782 -35.43 -8.66 -7.84
CA GLU A 782 -36.51 -9.35 -8.57
C GLU A 782 -36.14 -10.81 -8.79
N LEU A 783 -34.89 -11.07 -9.15
CA LEU A 783 -34.33 -12.42 -9.26
C LEU A 783 -33.98 -13.03 -7.91
N GLY A 784 -33.97 -12.22 -6.83
CA GLY A 784 -33.55 -12.59 -5.49
C GLY A 784 -32.08 -13.01 -5.40
N VAL A 785 -31.21 -12.49 -6.26
CA VAL A 785 -29.77 -12.77 -6.26
C VAL A 785 -29.00 -11.58 -5.70
N SER A 786 -27.94 -11.85 -4.97
CA SER A 786 -27.03 -10.86 -4.38
C SER A 786 -25.73 -10.78 -5.17
N ASN A 787 -25.03 -9.64 -5.04
CA ASN A 787 -23.66 -9.54 -5.53
C ASN A 787 -22.78 -10.64 -4.90
N ARG A 788 -21.98 -11.29 -5.75
CA ARG A 788 -21.09 -12.43 -5.48
C ARG A 788 -21.76 -13.78 -5.27
N ASP A 789 -23.07 -13.89 -5.46
CA ASP A 789 -23.74 -15.20 -5.50
C ASP A 789 -23.20 -16.04 -6.65
N LEU A 790 -23.03 -17.34 -6.40
CA LEU A 790 -22.48 -18.31 -7.34
C LEU A 790 -23.56 -19.28 -7.81
N GLY A 791 -23.44 -19.74 -9.05
CA GLY A 791 -24.30 -20.78 -9.62
C GLY A 791 -23.70 -21.37 -10.88
N THR A 792 -24.36 -22.39 -11.41
CA THR A 792 -23.97 -23.09 -12.64
C THR A 792 -25.07 -22.97 -13.68
N ILE A 793 -24.71 -22.62 -14.91
CA ILE A 793 -25.65 -22.54 -16.03
C ILE A 793 -26.15 -23.94 -16.36
N ASP A 794 -27.45 -24.16 -16.16
CA ASP A 794 -28.12 -25.42 -16.48
C ASP A 794 -28.55 -25.45 -17.95
N ARG A 795 -29.00 -24.31 -18.49
CA ARG A 795 -29.48 -24.18 -19.87
C ARG A 795 -29.28 -22.77 -20.43
N ILE A 796 -28.98 -22.69 -21.72
CA ILE A 796 -28.99 -21.45 -22.50
C ILE A 796 -29.92 -21.65 -23.70
N ASP A 797 -30.84 -20.70 -23.93
CA ASP A 797 -31.79 -20.71 -25.04
C ASP A 797 -31.89 -19.30 -25.63
N GLY A 798 -31.08 -19.04 -26.66
CA GLY A 798 -30.88 -17.70 -27.20
C GLY A 798 -30.32 -16.75 -26.14
N LYS A 799 -31.14 -15.81 -25.68
CA LYS A 799 -30.78 -14.84 -24.62
C LYS A 799 -31.24 -15.26 -23.22
N GLN A 800 -32.06 -16.30 -23.13
CA GLN A 800 -32.57 -16.79 -21.85
C GLN A 800 -31.54 -17.75 -21.22
N ILE A 801 -31.16 -17.48 -19.97
CA ILE A 801 -30.25 -18.33 -19.18
C ILE A 801 -31.01 -18.86 -17.97
N ASP A 802 -30.86 -20.16 -17.71
CA ASP A 802 -31.32 -20.80 -16.47
C ASP A 802 -30.08 -21.23 -15.66
N VAL A 803 -30.01 -20.78 -14.40
CA VAL A 803 -28.86 -20.98 -13.51
C VAL A 803 -29.31 -21.73 -12.27
N LYS A 804 -28.66 -22.85 -11.96
CA LYS A 804 -28.78 -23.55 -10.68
C LYS A 804 -27.89 -22.84 -9.65
N MET A 805 -28.50 -22.29 -8.61
CA MET A 805 -27.79 -21.56 -7.56
C MET A 805 -27.11 -22.51 -6.58
N ASP A 806 -25.96 -22.10 -6.05
CA ASP A 806 -25.30 -22.82 -4.96
C ASP A 806 -26.07 -22.65 -3.64
N GLY A 807 -26.11 -23.70 -2.80
CA GLY A 807 -26.70 -23.66 -1.46
C GLY A 807 -27.41 -24.96 -1.06
N GLU A 808 -27.89 -25.05 0.19
CA GLU A 808 -28.59 -26.24 0.70
C GLU A 808 -29.98 -26.48 0.08
N LYS A 809 -30.60 -25.42 -0.46
CA LYS A 809 -31.89 -25.50 -1.14
C LYS A 809 -31.66 -25.46 -2.65
N GLU A 810 -32.17 -26.47 -3.37
CA GLU A 810 -32.19 -26.44 -4.83
C GLU A 810 -33.05 -25.27 -5.31
N ARG A 811 -32.37 -24.22 -5.80
CA ARG A 811 -32.99 -23.00 -6.31
C ARG A 811 -32.44 -22.73 -7.70
N SER A 812 -33.33 -22.47 -8.66
CA SER A 812 -32.96 -22.03 -10.00
C SER A 812 -33.38 -20.58 -10.23
N VAL A 813 -32.59 -19.84 -11.00
CA VAL A 813 -32.83 -18.45 -11.38
C VAL A 813 -32.78 -18.34 -12.90
N SER A 814 -33.79 -17.73 -13.50
CA SER A 814 -33.92 -17.57 -14.95
C SER A 814 -33.93 -16.09 -15.33
N PHE A 815 -33.13 -15.68 -16.32
CA PHE A 815 -33.05 -14.29 -16.76
C PHE A 815 -32.66 -14.13 -18.24
N ASP A 816 -32.98 -12.96 -18.80
CA ASP A 816 -32.56 -12.52 -20.14
C ASP A 816 -31.22 -11.79 -20.05
N SER A 817 -30.17 -12.35 -20.69
CA SER A 817 -28.79 -11.87 -20.64
C SER A 817 -28.61 -10.48 -21.27
N ALA A 818 -29.48 -10.06 -22.20
CA ALA A 818 -29.41 -8.72 -22.77
C ALA A 818 -29.94 -7.64 -21.81
N LYS A 819 -30.76 -8.02 -20.82
CA LYS A 819 -31.30 -7.10 -19.80
C LYS A 819 -30.50 -7.17 -18.52
N MET A 820 -30.15 -8.38 -18.08
CA MET A 820 -29.35 -8.61 -16.88
C MET A 820 -27.90 -8.86 -17.31
N ARG A 821 -27.09 -7.80 -17.37
CA ARG A 821 -25.66 -7.83 -17.78
C ARG A 821 -24.67 -7.96 -16.60
N HIS A 822 -25.15 -8.23 -15.39
CA HIS A 822 -24.34 -8.24 -14.16
C HIS A 822 -23.96 -9.65 -13.71
N PHE A 823 -23.21 -10.36 -14.56
CA PHE A 823 -22.67 -11.67 -14.27
C PHE A 823 -21.32 -11.86 -14.98
N ASP A 824 -20.49 -12.77 -14.47
CA ASP A 824 -19.19 -13.14 -15.05
C ASP A 824 -18.86 -14.60 -14.67
N HIS A 825 -17.78 -15.17 -15.19
CA HIS A 825 -17.32 -16.50 -14.79
C HIS A 825 -16.94 -16.55 -13.30
N GLY A 826 -17.40 -17.61 -12.63
CA GLY A 826 -17.34 -17.79 -11.18
C GLY A 826 -16.49 -18.97 -10.71
N TYR A 827 -15.57 -19.49 -11.52
CA TYR A 827 -14.64 -20.56 -11.09
C TYR A 827 -13.63 -20.06 -10.06
N THR A 828 -13.12 -18.85 -10.30
CA THR A 828 -12.11 -18.17 -9.49
C THR A 828 -12.67 -16.89 -8.90
N VAL A 829 -12.38 -16.66 -7.63
CA VAL A 829 -12.73 -15.43 -6.91
C VAL A 829 -11.49 -14.73 -6.36
N THR A 830 -11.62 -13.45 -6.04
CA THR A 830 -10.59 -12.75 -5.25
C THR A 830 -10.71 -13.11 -3.78
N SER A 831 -9.63 -12.98 -2.99
CA SER A 831 -9.67 -13.27 -1.54
C SER A 831 -10.70 -12.43 -0.77
N HIS A 832 -10.86 -11.15 -1.12
CA HIS A 832 -11.93 -10.30 -0.56
C HIS A 832 -13.34 -10.81 -0.89
N SER A 833 -13.51 -11.46 -2.04
CA SER A 833 -14.78 -12.02 -2.48
C SER A 833 -15.04 -13.40 -1.86
N SER A 834 -13.99 -14.08 -1.40
CA SER A 834 -14.11 -15.37 -0.73
C SER A 834 -14.40 -15.25 0.76
N GLN A 835 -14.27 -14.07 1.37
CA GLN A 835 -14.57 -13.88 2.78
C GLN A 835 -16.01 -14.33 3.12
N GLY A 836 -16.12 -15.16 4.15
CA GLY A 836 -17.39 -15.79 4.55
C GLY A 836 -17.77 -17.06 3.75
N LEU A 837 -17.04 -17.45 2.70
CA LEU A 837 -17.22 -18.76 2.05
C LEU A 837 -16.71 -19.90 2.95
N THR A 838 -17.24 -21.09 2.70
CA THR A 838 -16.70 -22.37 3.17
C THR A 838 -16.87 -23.36 2.03
N THR A 839 -15.84 -24.15 1.76
CA THR A 839 -15.84 -25.17 0.70
C THR A 839 -14.98 -26.34 1.14
N ASP A 840 -15.13 -27.51 0.52
CA ASP A 840 -14.31 -28.66 0.89
C ASP A 840 -12.85 -28.45 0.49
N ARG A 841 -12.63 -27.90 -0.70
CA ARG A 841 -11.31 -27.75 -1.29
C ARG A 841 -11.02 -26.34 -1.78
N VAL A 842 -9.83 -25.82 -1.49
CA VAL A 842 -9.36 -24.51 -1.96
C VAL A 842 -8.04 -24.63 -2.70
N LEU A 843 -7.97 -24.05 -3.90
CA LEU A 843 -6.74 -23.84 -4.66
C LEU A 843 -6.41 -22.36 -4.65
N VAL A 844 -5.18 -21.97 -4.31
CA VAL A 844 -4.77 -20.57 -4.23
C VAL A 844 -3.59 -20.30 -5.16
N ASN A 845 -3.72 -19.32 -6.04
CA ASN A 845 -2.57 -18.76 -6.76
C ASN A 845 -1.90 -17.69 -5.88
N MET A 846 -0.63 -17.87 -5.57
CA MET A 846 0.17 -16.95 -4.76
C MET A 846 1.43 -16.56 -5.53
N ASP A 847 1.35 -15.51 -6.34
CA ASP A 847 2.49 -15.00 -7.09
C ASP A 847 3.27 -13.98 -6.24
N THR A 848 4.50 -14.29 -5.86
CA THR A 848 5.37 -13.46 -5.01
C THR A 848 5.85 -12.18 -5.70
N THR A 849 5.62 -12.03 -7.01
CA THR A 849 5.90 -10.79 -7.77
C THR A 849 4.74 -9.79 -7.71
N VAL A 850 3.55 -10.22 -7.31
CA VAL A 850 2.38 -9.33 -7.11
C VAL A 850 2.63 -8.40 -5.92
N HIS A 851 2.08 -7.18 -6.01
CA HIS A 851 2.29 -6.14 -5.01
C HIS A 851 1.97 -6.61 -3.58
N PRO A 852 2.77 -6.26 -2.56
CA PRO A 852 2.57 -6.71 -1.17
C PRO A 852 1.19 -6.35 -0.57
N GLU A 853 0.52 -5.31 -1.09
CA GLU A 853 -0.85 -4.97 -0.70
C GLU A 853 -1.88 -6.08 -1.00
N LEU A 854 -1.58 -6.96 -1.96
CA LEU A 854 -2.46 -8.06 -2.36
C LEU A 854 -1.99 -9.42 -1.83
N ILE A 855 -0.67 -9.61 -1.66
CA ILE A 855 -0.04 -10.82 -1.12
C ILE A 855 0.55 -10.49 0.25
N ASN A 856 -0.24 -10.78 1.29
CA ASN A 856 0.08 -10.47 2.69
C ASN A 856 -0.57 -11.48 3.65
N THR A 857 -0.43 -11.23 4.95
CA THR A 857 -0.86 -12.16 6.00
C THR A 857 -2.38 -12.39 5.98
N ARG A 858 -3.16 -11.34 5.69
CA ARG A 858 -4.63 -11.45 5.58
C ARG A 858 -5.04 -12.26 4.37
N PHE A 859 -4.36 -12.07 3.23
CA PHE A 859 -4.57 -12.89 2.05
C PHE A 859 -4.31 -14.37 2.31
N ALA A 860 -3.21 -14.72 2.99
CA ALA A 860 -2.92 -16.10 3.39
C ALA A 860 -4.02 -16.67 4.29
N TYR A 861 -4.34 -15.97 5.39
CA TYR A 861 -5.32 -16.43 6.36
C TYR A 861 -6.72 -16.58 5.76
N VAL A 862 -7.22 -15.56 5.06
CA VAL A 862 -8.56 -15.56 4.48
C VAL A 862 -8.68 -16.65 3.43
N SER A 863 -7.69 -16.84 2.56
CA SER A 863 -7.76 -17.80 1.47
C SER A 863 -7.74 -19.25 1.98
N ILE A 864 -6.79 -19.59 2.85
CA ILE A 864 -6.61 -20.97 3.34
C ILE A 864 -7.71 -21.36 4.33
N SER A 865 -8.16 -20.44 5.19
CA SER A 865 -9.22 -20.72 6.16
C SER A 865 -10.56 -21.10 5.53
N ARG A 866 -10.80 -20.90 4.22
CA ARG A 866 -12.05 -21.30 3.55
C ARG A 866 -12.21 -22.81 3.35
N ALA A 867 -11.12 -23.55 3.32
CA ALA A 867 -11.13 -25.00 3.11
C ALA A 867 -11.59 -25.74 4.37
N SER A 868 -12.50 -26.69 4.22
CA SER A 868 -12.90 -27.60 5.29
C SER A 868 -12.09 -28.90 5.28
N GLN A 869 -11.56 -29.33 4.11
CA GLN A 869 -10.81 -30.58 3.95
C GLN A 869 -9.39 -30.35 3.40
N ASP A 870 -9.26 -29.64 2.29
CA ASP A 870 -8.01 -29.56 1.51
C ASP A 870 -7.74 -28.13 1.06
N ALA A 871 -6.55 -27.62 1.35
CA ALA A 871 -6.06 -26.35 0.80
C ALA A 871 -4.71 -26.57 0.12
N ARG A 872 -4.52 -25.98 -1.06
CA ARG A 872 -3.28 -26.05 -1.85
C ARG A 872 -2.86 -24.67 -2.34
N ILE A 873 -1.56 -24.42 -2.30
CA ILE A 873 -0.93 -23.20 -2.82
C ILE A 873 -0.14 -23.54 -4.08
N TYR A 874 -0.31 -22.72 -5.10
CA TYR A 874 0.52 -22.65 -6.28
C TYR A 874 1.29 -21.33 -6.25
N THR A 875 2.62 -21.38 -6.29
CA THR A 875 3.49 -20.19 -6.21
C THR A 875 4.58 -20.23 -7.28
N ASN A 876 5.12 -19.07 -7.65
CA ASN A 876 6.32 -18.98 -8.49
C ASN A 876 7.62 -19.24 -7.70
N ASP A 877 7.61 -19.03 -6.39
CA ASP A 877 8.78 -19.20 -5.51
C ASP A 877 8.28 -19.60 -4.11
N ALA A 878 8.58 -20.83 -3.70
CA ALA A 878 8.20 -21.34 -2.38
C ALA A 878 9.18 -20.90 -1.27
N GLY A 879 10.43 -20.59 -1.62
CA GLY A 879 11.47 -20.15 -0.67
C GLY A 879 11.17 -18.77 -0.07
N THR A 880 10.71 -17.84 -0.89
CA THR A 880 10.39 -16.46 -0.44
C THR A 880 8.92 -16.26 -0.02
N LEU A 881 8.04 -17.24 -0.28
CA LEU A 881 6.59 -17.13 -0.05
C LEU A 881 6.24 -16.74 1.40
N GLY A 882 6.88 -17.39 2.38
CA GLY A 882 6.62 -17.14 3.80
C GLY A 882 6.96 -15.69 4.21
N GLU A 883 8.10 -15.18 3.76
CA GLU A 883 8.53 -13.79 3.99
C GLU A 883 7.57 -12.81 3.33
N ARG A 884 7.23 -13.04 2.05
CA ARG A 884 6.35 -12.17 1.28
C ARG A 884 4.96 -12.05 1.91
N LEU A 885 4.37 -13.18 2.30
CA LEU A 885 3.08 -13.19 2.99
C LEU A 885 3.15 -12.65 4.41
N SER A 886 4.32 -12.61 5.06
CA SER A 886 4.46 -12.05 6.41
C SER A 886 4.44 -10.52 6.44
N THR A 887 4.27 -9.86 5.29
CA THR A 887 4.04 -8.41 5.22
C THR A 887 2.70 -8.07 5.90
N ASP A 888 2.72 -7.12 6.84
CA ASP A 888 1.50 -6.57 7.42
C ASP A 888 1.04 -5.34 6.63
N VAL A 889 -0.22 -5.38 6.18
CA VAL A 889 -0.88 -4.32 5.39
C VAL A 889 -2.16 -3.92 6.12
N THR A 890 -2.00 -3.52 7.38
CA THR A 890 -3.12 -3.07 8.22
C THR A 890 -3.51 -1.65 7.83
N LYS A 891 -4.81 -1.38 7.74
CA LYS A 891 -5.38 -0.04 7.58
C LYS A 891 -4.83 0.91 8.63
N THR A 892 -4.52 2.12 8.18
CA THR A 892 -4.06 3.19 9.04
C THR A 892 -5.19 3.70 9.93
N SER A 893 -4.82 4.27 11.08
CA SER A 893 -5.71 5.03 11.96
C SER A 893 -5.03 6.34 12.32
N ALA A 894 -5.80 7.43 12.35
CA ALA A 894 -5.27 8.75 12.70
C ALA A 894 -4.84 8.82 14.18
N ILE A 895 -5.47 8.04 15.04
CA ILE A 895 -5.20 8.02 16.47
C ILE A 895 -4.57 6.70 16.86
N ASP A 896 -3.38 6.76 17.45
CA ASP A 896 -2.73 5.62 18.07
C ASP A 896 -3.14 5.53 19.54
N LEU A 897 -4.11 4.65 19.82
CA LEU A 897 -4.63 4.43 21.16
C LEU A 897 -3.72 3.55 22.03
N GLN A 898 -2.68 2.94 21.46
CA GLN A 898 -1.70 2.14 22.21
C GLN A 898 -0.63 3.02 22.89
N LYS A 899 -0.46 4.27 22.42
CA LYS A 899 0.54 5.22 22.94
C LYS A 899 0.02 6.23 23.96
N ALA A 900 -1.30 6.31 24.20
CA ALA A 900 -1.83 7.19 25.22
C ALA A 900 -1.65 6.54 26.60
N PRO A 901 -0.86 7.12 27.53
CA PRO A 901 -0.91 6.68 28.92
C PRO A 901 -2.29 7.08 29.43
N VAL A 902 -3.15 6.09 29.67
CA VAL A 902 -4.33 6.31 30.51
C VAL A 902 -3.79 6.45 31.92
N GLU A 903 -3.46 7.68 32.32
CA GLU A 903 -3.33 7.97 33.74
C GLU A 903 -4.67 7.64 34.40
N PRO A 904 -4.70 6.73 35.40
CA PRO A 904 -5.91 6.50 36.16
C PRO A 904 -6.20 7.80 36.91
N THR A 905 -7.30 8.48 36.56
CA THR A 905 -7.82 9.63 37.30
C THR A 905 -7.83 9.30 38.79
N ALA A 906 -6.86 9.87 39.51
CA ALA A 906 -6.75 9.72 40.95
C ALA A 906 -7.96 10.40 41.59
N LYS A 907 -8.59 9.66 42.50
CA LYS A 907 -9.74 10.04 43.32
C LYS A 907 -9.64 11.50 43.78
N GLN A 908 -10.54 12.35 43.29
CA GLN A 908 -10.82 13.63 43.92
C GLN A 908 -11.34 13.36 45.34
N GLN A 909 -10.51 13.63 46.34
CA GLN A 909 -10.93 13.74 47.72
C GLN A 909 -11.85 14.96 47.84
N THR A 910 -13.04 14.70 48.36
CA THR A 910 -14.00 15.65 48.87
C THR A 910 -13.33 16.61 49.86
N GLN A 911 -13.23 17.88 49.49
CA GLN A 911 -13.16 18.98 50.45
C GLN A 911 -14.41 19.83 50.27
N GLU A 912 -15.26 19.83 51.30
CA GLU A 912 -16.42 20.70 51.40
C GLU A 912 -15.99 22.18 51.44
N PRO A 913 -16.74 23.09 50.78
CA PRO A 913 -16.45 24.51 50.82
C PRO A 913 -17.04 25.15 52.10
N PRO A 914 -16.39 26.17 52.69
CA PRO A 914 -17.03 26.95 53.73
C PRO A 914 -18.04 27.92 53.10
N MET A 915 -19.26 27.91 53.65
CA MET A 915 -20.27 28.92 53.37
C MET A 915 -19.80 30.31 53.81
N THR A 916 -20.02 31.33 52.99
CA THR A 916 -20.45 32.65 53.48
C THR A 916 -21.20 33.43 52.39
N ASN A 917 -22.34 33.99 52.82
CA ASN A 917 -23.28 34.79 52.06
C ASN A 917 -22.74 36.20 51.73
N SER A 918 -23.21 36.74 50.60
CA SER A 918 -23.87 38.05 50.47
C SER A 918 -23.34 38.96 49.34
N ARG A 919 -24.25 39.23 48.40
CA ARG A 919 -24.67 40.53 47.84
C ARG A 919 -23.70 41.45 47.08
N GLU A 920 -24.26 41.93 45.97
CA GLU A 920 -24.16 43.25 45.32
C GLU A 920 -23.24 43.43 44.07
N HIS A 921 -23.91 43.90 42.99
CA HIS A 921 -23.44 44.57 41.76
C HIS A 921 -23.12 46.06 42.04
N PRO A 922 -22.67 46.93 41.09
CA PRO A 922 -21.89 46.78 39.83
C PRO A 922 -20.86 47.94 39.58
N GLN A 923 -20.31 48.02 38.34
CA GLN A 923 -19.91 49.23 37.56
C GLN A 923 -18.47 49.83 37.59
N ASP A 924 -17.99 49.99 36.34
CA ASP A 924 -17.27 51.11 35.68
C ASP A 924 -15.73 51.30 35.67
N ASP A 925 -15.27 51.41 34.42
CA ASP A 925 -14.38 52.42 33.80
C ASP A 925 -12.86 52.21 33.58
N LEU A 926 -12.54 52.01 32.28
CA LEU A 926 -11.68 52.84 31.40
C LEU A 926 -10.24 53.21 31.82
N ARG A 927 -9.21 52.66 31.11
CA ARG A 927 -8.28 53.36 30.17
C ARG A 927 -6.92 52.66 29.93
N ARG A 928 -6.58 52.56 28.64
CA ARG A 928 -5.29 52.77 27.92
C ARG A 928 -4.00 52.01 28.33
N GLU A 929 -3.46 51.34 27.30
CA GLU A 929 -2.17 50.66 27.05
C GLU A 929 -0.88 51.46 27.39
N PRO A 930 0.37 50.90 27.28
CA PRO A 930 0.82 49.60 26.77
C PRO A 930 1.77 48.79 27.68
N SER A 931 1.85 47.47 27.45
CA SER A 931 2.72 46.53 28.16
C SER A 931 4.17 46.55 27.64
N THR A 932 5.08 46.88 28.56
CA THR A 932 6.52 46.61 28.50
C THR A 932 6.82 45.12 28.69
N GLU A 933 7.90 44.69 28.03
CA GLU A 933 8.54 43.37 28.06
C GLU A 933 8.58 42.72 29.45
N THR A 934 8.10 41.47 29.52
CA THR A 934 8.50 40.51 30.56
C THR A 934 8.93 39.22 29.88
N MET A 935 10.23 38.95 29.93
CA MET A 935 10.82 37.64 29.66
C MET A 935 10.14 36.58 30.53
N VAL A 936 9.55 35.56 29.90
CA VAL A 936 9.12 34.33 30.58
C VAL A 936 10.17 33.27 30.31
N SER A 937 10.75 32.75 31.39
CA SER A 937 11.68 31.64 31.42
C SER A 937 11.04 30.36 30.90
N LEU A 938 11.77 29.63 30.05
CA LEU A 938 11.51 28.24 29.68
C LEU A 938 11.53 27.33 30.93
N PRO A 939 10.59 26.37 31.08
CA PRO A 939 10.77 25.26 32.02
C PRO A 939 11.83 24.29 31.47
N GLU A 940 12.74 23.89 32.35
CA GLU A 940 13.84 22.95 32.13
C GLU A 940 13.34 21.56 31.69
N ILE A 941 13.99 21.03 30.66
CA ILE A 941 13.95 19.63 30.25
C ILE A 941 14.99 18.90 31.12
N ILE A 942 14.55 18.20 32.17
CA ILE A 942 15.37 17.19 32.86
C ILE A 942 14.48 16.00 33.24
N HIS A 943 15.04 14.79 33.05
CA HIS A 943 14.60 13.45 33.44
C HIS A 943 14.05 12.55 32.31
N HIS A 944 14.93 12.18 31.37
CA HIS A 944 14.80 10.91 30.64
C HIS A 944 16.00 9.96 30.90
N GLU A 945 17.18 10.47 31.23
CA GLU A 945 18.36 9.62 31.53
C GLU A 945 18.24 8.88 32.88
N ALA A 946 17.64 9.51 33.91
CA ALA A 946 17.55 8.90 35.25
C ALA A 946 16.61 7.67 35.32
N GLU A 947 15.58 7.60 34.46
CA GLU A 947 14.65 6.46 34.42
C GLU A 947 15.25 5.25 33.70
N VAL A 948 16.14 5.49 32.72
CA VAL A 948 16.81 4.42 31.95
C VAL A 948 17.91 3.77 32.79
N ASP A 949 18.71 4.57 33.52
CA ASP A 949 19.72 4.04 34.44
C ASP A 949 19.07 3.24 35.59
N ALA A 950 17.97 3.72 36.17
CA ALA A 950 17.28 3.01 37.24
C ALA A 950 16.76 1.61 36.79
N ARG A 951 16.33 1.48 35.53
CA ARG A 951 15.88 0.19 34.98
C ARG A 951 17.03 -0.82 34.89
N HIS A 952 18.19 -0.40 34.39
CA HIS A 952 19.32 -1.30 34.14
C HIS A 952 20.09 -1.66 35.42
N TYR A 953 20.06 -0.82 36.45
CA TYR A 953 20.74 -1.14 37.70
C TYR A 953 19.87 -1.96 38.68
N ALA A 954 18.55 -1.98 38.51
CA ALA A 954 17.64 -2.73 39.38
C ALA A 954 17.96 -4.25 39.49
N PRO A 955 18.29 -4.99 38.40
CA PRO A 955 18.60 -6.42 38.49
C PRO A 955 19.87 -6.72 39.29
N ILE A 956 20.96 -5.98 39.07
CA ILE A 956 22.21 -6.17 39.81
C ILE A 956 22.09 -5.69 41.26
N GLU A 957 21.33 -4.62 41.54
CA GLU A 957 21.04 -4.17 42.90
C GLU A 957 20.22 -5.18 43.69
N ALA A 958 19.26 -5.84 43.05
CA ALA A 958 18.49 -6.91 43.67
C ALA A 958 19.35 -8.17 43.91
N ALA A 959 20.25 -8.50 42.99
CA ALA A 959 21.07 -9.72 43.05
C ALA A 959 22.32 -9.58 43.97
N LEU A 960 22.89 -8.37 44.07
CA LEU A 960 24.10 -8.05 44.81
C LEU A 960 23.95 -6.77 45.67
N PRO A 961 22.97 -6.71 46.60
CA PRO A 961 22.64 -5.49 47.33
C PRO A 961 23.76 -4.92 48.23
N LYS A 962 24.88 -5.63 48.39
CA LYS A 962 26.06 -5.16 49.14
C LYS A 962 27.34 -5.08 48.30
N GLU A 963 27.28 -5.50 47.04
CA GLU A 963 28.46 -5.70 46.18
C GLU A 963 28.27 -5.11 44.76
N THR A 964 27.28 -4.22 44.57
CA THR A 964 27.03 -3.51 43.30
C THR A 964 28.06 -2.43 42.99
N GLU A 965 28.71 -1.88 44.01
CA GLU A 965 29.74 -0.85 43.83
C GLU A 965 30.87 -1.36 42.93
N GLY A 966 31.08 -0.65 41.82
CA GLY A 966 32.12 -0.97 40.84
C GLY A 966 31.65 -1.78 39.64
N TYR A 967 30.37 -2.11 39.50
CA TYR A 967 29.82 -2.73 38.29
C TYR A 967 29.10 -1.70 37.41
N GLU A 968 29.53 -1.59 36.14
CA GLU A 968 28.89 -0.72 35.15
C GLU A 968 28.10 -1.56 34.14
N TRP A 969 26.85 -1.17 33.87
CA TRP A 969 26.06 -1.82 32.83
C TRP A 969 26.71 -1.62 31.45
N LYS A 970 26.73 -2.68 30.62
CA LYS A 970 27.37 -2.62 29.29
C LYS A 970 26.46 -3.03 28.15
N ARG A 971 25.55 -3.99 28.36
CA ARG A 971 24.67 -4.52 27.30
C ARG A 971 23.56 -5.39 27.88
N GLU A 972 22.52 -5.56 27.09
CA GLU A 972 21.41 -6.48 27.33
C GLU A 972 21.35 -7.50 26.17
N THR A 973 21.00 -8.75 26.46
CA THR A 973 20.83 -9.81 25.45
C THR A 973 19.62 -10.66 25.83
N GLY A 974 18.49 -10.46 25.14
CA GLY A 974 17.20 -10.98 25.62
C GLY A 974 16.82 -10.27 26.91
N ASP A 975 16.41 -11.03 27.92
CA ASP A 975 16.14 -10.51 29.27
C ASP A 975 17.39 -10.51 30.18
N ILE A 976 18.60 -10.82 29.67
CA ILE A 976 19.81 -10.90 30.49
C ILE A 976 20.62 -9.60 30.38
N GLU A 977 20.84 -8.93 31.50
CA GLU A 977 21.68 -7.74 31.62
C GLU A 977 23.12 -8.11 31.95
N SER A 978 24.07 -7.44 31.29
CA SER A 978 25.51 -7.69 31.46
C SER A 978 26.22 -6.49 32.06
N TYR A 979 26.89 -6.72 33.18
CA TYR A 979 27.63 -5.72 33.92
C TYR A 979 29.12 -6.05 33.92
N LYS A 980 29.97 -5.03 33.84
CA LYS A 980 31.42 -5.19 33.88
C LYS A 980 31.97 -4.49 35.12
N HIS A 981 32.79 -5.18 35.89
CA HIS A 981 33.44 -4.60 37.05
C HIS A 981 34.59 -3.67 36.62
N ASP A 982 34.60 -2.45 37.12
CA ASP A 982 35.52 -1.39 36.71
C ASP A 982 36.97 -1.67 37.09
N GLN A 983 37.20 -2.40 38.20
CA GLN A 983 38.55 -2.70 38.70
C GLN A 983 39.13 -4.02 38.19
N THR A 984 38.30 -5.06 38.06
CA THR A 984 38.77 -6.41 37.65
C THR A 984 38.52 -6.69 36.17
N GLY A 985 37.67 -5.90 35.51
CA GLY A 985 37.24 -6.13 34.14
C GLY A 985 36.36 -7.38 33.95
N GLY A 986 36.02 -8.08 35.03
CA GLY A 986 35.19 -9.26 35.02
C GLY A 986 33.72 -8.94 34.74
N TRP A 987 32.99 -9.95 34.28
CA TRP A 987 31.62 -9.80 33.79
C TRP A 987 30.64 -10.57 34.65
N LEU A 988 29.47 -9.95 34.89
CA LEU A 988 28.30 -10.59 35.46
C LEU A 988 27.15 -10.51 34.46
N HIS A 989 26.36 -11.58 34.37
CA HIS A 989 25.18 -11.66 33.52
C HIS A 989 24.00 -12.05 34.41
N ILE A 990 22.98 -11.18 34.51
CA ILE A 990 21.90 -11.27 35.49
C ILE A 990 20.56 -10.96 34.81
N ASP A 991 19.52 -11.76 35.07
CA ASP A 991 18.16 -11.47 34.61
C ASP A 991 17.36 -10.58 35.62
N PRO A 992 16.20 -10.03 35.24
CA PRO A 992 15.32 -9.27 36.14
C PRO A 992 14.85 -10.03 37.39
N GLN A 993 15.00 -11.36 37.43
CA GLN A 993 14.67 -12.22 38.56
C GLN A 993 15.88 -12.55 39.44
N SER A 994 17.03 -11.89 39.22
CA SER A 994 18.30 -12.05 39.96
C SER A 994 18.99 -13.42 39.78
N ASN A 995 18.74 -14.14 38.69
CA ASN A 995 19.49 -15.36 38.35
C ASN A 995 20.78 -15.03 37.59
N PHE A 996 21.84 -15.81 37.83
CA PHE A 996 23.16 -15.60 37.23
C PHE A 996 23.40 -16.54 36.04
N TYR A 997 24.10 -16.01 35.03
CA TYR A 997 24.41 -16.74 33.80
C TYR A 997 25.89 -16.65 33.45
N ASP A 998 26.40 -17.64 32.72
CA ASP A 998 27.70 -17.55 32.07
C ASP A 998 27.63 -16.81 30.71
N ARG A 999 28.76 -16.73 30.00
CA ARG A 999 28.84 -16.03 28.70
C ARG A 999 28.05 -16.71 27.57
N GLU A 1000 27.69 -17.97 27.74
CA GLU A 1000 26.88 -18.76 26.80
C GLU A 1000 25.39 -18.79 27.20
N ALA A 1001 25.00 -17.92 28.16
CA ALA A 1001 23.66 -17.81 28.72
C ALA A 1001 23.15 -19.09 29.41
N GLN A 1002 24.06 -19.91 29.95
CA GLN A 1002 23.69 -21.05 30.80
C GLN A 1002 23.61 -20.60 32.26
N PRO A 1003 22.58 -21.05 33.03
CA PRO A 1003 22.41 -20.65 34.42
C PRO A 1003 23.52 -21.21 35.30
N ILE A 1004 24.11 -20.35 36.13
CA ILE A 1004 25.17 -20.67 37.09
C ILE A 1004 24.81 -20.17 38.49
N THR A 1005 25.51 -20.68 39.50
CA THR A 1005 25.34 -20.18 40.87
C THR A 1005 25.96 -18.78 41.02
N ARG A 1006 25.42 -17.99 41.96
CA ARG A 1006 25.95 -16.67 42.33
C ARG A 1006 27.44 -16.72 42.68
N GLU A 1007 27.86 -17.74 43.43
CA GLU A 1007 29.27 -17.92 43.83
C GLU A 1007 30.18 -18.10 42.62
N ASN A 1008 29.79 -18.94 41.65
CA ASN A 1008 30.57 -19.17 40.43
C ASN A 1008 30.62 -17.92 39.54
N ALA A 1009 29.52 -17.17 39.48
CA ALA A 1009 29.47 -15.92 38.71
C ALA A 1009 30.41 -14.85 39.29
N LEU A 1010 30.42 -14.70 40.63
CA LEU A 1010 31.32 -13.78 41.32
C LEU A 1010 32.78 -14.23 41.22
N GLU A 1011 33.06 -15.53 41.26
CA GLU A 1011 34.41 -16.06 41.05
C GLU A 1011 34.90 -15.79 39.61
N HIS A 1012 34.05 -15.98 38.60
CA HIS A 1012 34.36 -15.62 37.21
C HIS A 1012 34.55 -14.10 37.02
N ALA A 1013 33.83 -13.26 37.77
CA ALA A 1013 33.97 -11.81 37.71
C ALA A 1013 35.22 -11.27 38.47
N ALA A 1014 35.79 -12.06 39.38
CA ALA A 1014 36.97 -11.66 40.16
C ALA A 1014 38.31 -11.93 39.45
N HIS A 1015 38.33 -12.70 38.36
CA HIS A 1015 39.56 -13.08 37.64
C HIS A 1015 39.73 -12.27 36.34
N GLU A 1016 40.89 -11.63 36.15
CA GLU A 1016 41.25 -10.94 34.90
C GLU A 1016 41.24 -11.93 33.71
N PRO A 1017 40.64 -11.59 32.55
CA PRO A 1017 40.74 -12.42 31.37
C PRO A 1017 42.15 -12.29 30.75
N SER A 1018 43.05 -13.23 31.06
CA SER A 1018 44.35 -13.32 30.42
C SER A 1018 44.21 -13.69 28.93
N HIS A 1019 44.46 -12.74 28.04
CA HIS A 1019 44.76 -13.01 26.63
C HIS A 1019 46.27 -13.26 26.47
N ALA A 1020 46.67 -14.42 25.92
CA ALA A 1020 47.96 -14.58 25.26
C ALA A 1020 47.86 -15.58 24.09
N VAL A 1021 48.11 -15.05 22.89
CA VAL A 1021 48.42 -15.75 21.65
C VAL A 1021 49.89 -16.21 21.72
N ALA A 1022 50.20 -17.49 21.46
CA ALA A 1022 51.45 -17.93 20.84
C ALA A 1022 51.49 -19.46 20.59
N ASP A 1023 51.77 -19.79 19.33
CA ASP A 1023 52.61 -20.87 18.80
C ASP A 1023 52.39 -22.35 19.15
N SER A 1024 52.10 -23.11 18.10
CA SER A 1024 52.35 -24.55 17.98
C SER A 1024 53.85 -24.88 18.13
N PRO A 1025 54.17 -26.13 18.53
CA PRO A 1025 54.88 -26.97 17.58
C PRO A 1025 54.48 -28.47 17.58
N ASN A 1026 54.47 -29.03 16.37
CA ASN A 1026 54.89 -30.38 15.96
C ASN A 1026 54.46 -31.61 16.80
N VAL A 1027 53.62 -32.45 16.19
CA VAL A 1027 53.88 -33.90 16.08
C VAL A 1027 53.69 -34.35 14.63
N GLN A 1028 54.67 -35.10 14.16
CA GLN A 1028 54.93 -35.57 12.80
C GLN A 1028 54.12 -36.85 12.40
N PRO A 1029 54.21 -37.31 11.14
CA PRO A 1029 53.15 -38.01 10.41
C PRO A 1029 53.33 -39.54 10.32
N SER A 1030 52.29 -40.22 9.86
CA SER A 1030 52.42 -41.54 9.23
C SER A 1030 51.55 -41.64 7.97
N SER A 1031 52.23 -42.05 6.91
CA SER A 1031 51.91 -42.16 5.49
C SER A 1031 50.99 -43.30 5.08
N SER A 1032 50.51 -43.15 3.83
CA SER A 1032 50.29 -44.17 2.76
C SER A 1032 49.12 -45.14 2.93
N ASP A 1033 48.35 -45.51 1.91
CA ASP A 1033 48.59 -45.60 0.46
C ASP A 1033 47.20 -45.63 -0.26
N GLN A 1034 47.01 -44.88 -1.35
CA GLN A 1034 46.85 -45.35 -2.74
C GLN A 1034 45.61 -46.19 -3.10
N GLY A 1035 44.88 -45.71 -4.11
CA GLY A 1035 43.95 -46.51 -4.91
C GLY A 1035 43.09 -45.66 -5.85
N ASN A 1036 43.65 -45.30 -7.02
CA ASN A 1036 42.98 -44.86 -8.25
C ASN A 1036 41.70 -45.69 -8.57
N ASP A 1037 40.69 -45.21 -9.31
CA ASP A 1037 40.81 -44.82 -10.72
C ASP A 1037 39.53 -44.15 -11.26
N GLN A 1038 39.74 -43.17 -12.17
CA GLN A 1038 38.97 -42.76 -13.38
C GLN A 1038 37.43 -42.80 -13.41
N GLY A 1039 36.69 -41.84 -13.96
CA GLY A 1039 36.96 -40.79 -14.94
C GLY A 1039 35.71 -40.56 -15.81
N ILE A 1040 35.65 -39.41 -16.51
CA ILE A 1040 34.72 -39.03 -17.60
C ILE A 1040 33.28 -38.69 -17.13
N GLY A 1041 32.66 -37.54 -17.40
CA GLY A 1041 32.91 -36.46 -18.36
C GLY A 1041 31.75 -36.34 -19.36
N LEU A 1042 30.79 -35.45 -19.09
CA LEU A 1042 30.21 -34.43 -20.00
C LEU A 1042 29.11 -33.64 -19.30
#